data_AF-Q0BDA3-F1
#
_entry.id   AF-Q0BDA3-F1
#
_cell.length_a   1.000
_cell.length_b   1.000
_cell.length_c   1.000
_cell.angle_alpha   90.00
_cell.angle_beta   90.00
_cell.angle_gamma   90.00
#
_symmetry.space_group_name_H-M   'P 1'
#
loop_
_entity.id
_entity.type
_entity.pdbx_description
1 polymer ?
#
loop_
_entity_poly.entity_id
_entity_poly.type
_entity_poly.pdbx_seq_one_letter_code
_entity_poly.pdbx_strand_id
1 'polypeptide(L)'
;MSPDRLDPTEIFSMPGTAAPGRRRTSSVPASATHARSAADPAPNATLNAAGTPAVAGATATKGPGDRVLRLGWRVWLLVAALVCAYTLPGVLGHDPWKQDETYTFGIIQHMLETGDFVVPTNAGLPFMEKPPLYAWVATSLAWLLQRVMPLHDAARLASALFAALAFGFIARAARSASRAHGWLDLRVIGPVVLSAGTLVVIKHVHDMMTDVALFAGTAMAFCGLLELVMQHVARAQQMRHALPMQPSGRWAAPMFGAGVGIALMAKGLFVPLVFAATLMGALVLYPACRTRAFARSLAVAALVFAPFALIWPIALFLRSETLFMTWFWDNNVGRFFGFSVPELGAENDKPFFILRAFLLVGFPVAPLAIVALARGAWRDWHAPRVALPVLFAGIGLAVLQVSATSRQLYILPFFAPLALIAAQAIERLPRGLHLAWDYLSRLLFGSAVALAWVIWAVMADPRASRASLAPLGRWLPLDWTMPIVPGFVIGALVLTVGWLSLLPKLRTTGPWRGALSWGAGALVAWGLVYTLLLPWLDVAKSYRSVFDDLDAHLALEWRDDDCMASLHGLGESEAPMLYYFSGIQHTPIDDAKTTRCTWMIVQGVRAVDPAPGSEWKLFWSGARPGDNAELLRVYVRTPEAHDAP
;
A
#
# COMPACT_ATOMS: atom_id res chain seq x y z
N MET A 1 68.06 -10.74 -29.15
CA MET A 1 67.70 -11.47 -30.38
C MET A 1 66.24 -11.16 -30.70
N SER A 2 65.96 -10.81 -31.94
CA SER A 2 64.62 -10.83 -32.58
C SER A 2 64.50 -12.13 -33.40
N PRO A 3 63.39 -12.47 -34.10
CA PRO A 3 62.15 -11.71 -34.41
C PRO A 3 60.89 -12.50 -33.96
N ASP A 4 59.62 -12.28 -34.37
CA ASP A 4 58.90 -11.52 -35.44
C ASP A 4 57.64 -10.85 -34.82
N ARG A 5 57.15 -9.66 -35.23
CA ARG A 5 56.38 -9.27 -36.46
C ARG A 5 55.02 -9.99 -36.62
N LEU A 6 53.92 -9.35 -37.04
CA LEU A 6 53.68 -8.04 -37.68
C LEU A 6 52.51 -7.24 -37.04
N ASP A 7 52.47 -5.94 -37.36
CA ASP A 7 51.29 -5.04 -37.46
C ASP A 7 51.53 -4.12 -38.68
N PRO A 8 50.51 -3.55 -39.39
CA PRO A 8 50.42 -2.06 -39.40
C PRO A 8 49.07 -1.37 -39.79
N THR A 9 48.90 -0.12 -39.31
CA THR A 9 48.27 1.09 -39.99
C THR A 9 46.73 1.13 -40.25
N GLU A 10 46.01 2.28 -40.30
CA GLU A 10 46.29 3.75 -40.22
C GLU A 10 45.02 4.56 -39.71
N ILE A 11 45.12 5.68 -38.95
CA ILE A 11 44.92 7.13 -39.33
C ILE A 11 43.51 7.53 -39.88
N PHE A 12 42.79 8.63 -39.49
CA PHE A 12 43.06 9.82 -38.64
C PHE A 12 41.79 10.56 -38.07
N SER A 13 42.00 11.32 -36.98
CA SER A 13 41.52 12.69 -36.60
C SER A 13 40.07 13.27 -36.77
N MET A 14 39.71 14.16 -35.82
CA MET A 14 38.61 15.18 -35.86
C MET A 14 39.17 16.57 -36.33
N PRO A 15 38.55 17.79 -36.15
CA PRO A 15 37.16 18.23 -35.81
C PRO A 15 36.62 19.40 -36.72
N GLY A 16 35.48 20.05 -36.38
CA GLY A 16 35.30 21.52 -36.65
C GLY A 16 33.99 22.08 -37.30
N THR A 17 33.19 22.78 -36.49
CA THR A 17 32.49 24.10 -36.71
C THR A 17 31.90 24.60 -38.06
N ALA A 18 30.61 25.01 -37.98
CA ALA A 18 29.97 26.27 -38.45
C ALA A 18 29.72 26.65 -39.96
N ALA A 19 28.41 26.74 -40.33
CA ALA A 19 27.61 27.84 -40.98
C ALA A 19 28.22 28.88 -41.96
N PRO A 20 27.42 29.67 -42.76
CA PRO A 20 26.01 29.58 -43.26
C PRO A 20 25.83 29.87 -44.81
N GLY A 21 24.62 29.81 -45.41
CA GLY A 21 24.40 30.44 -46.75
C GLY A 21 23.12 30.26 -47.61
N ARG A 22 22.05 31.05 -47.37
CA ARG A 22 21.06 31.66 -48.32
C ARG A 22 20.35 30.89 -49.51
N ARG A 23 19.00 30.85 -49.39
CA ARG A 23 17.91 31.38 -50.28
C ARG A 23 17.67 30.91 -51.74
N ARG A 24 16.41 30.51 -52.01
CA ARG A 24 15.39 31.07 -52.96
C ARG A 24 14.00 30.73 -52.37
N THR A 25 13.01 31.62 -52.15
CA THR A 25 12.04 32.31 -53.07
C THR A 25 11.31 31.37 -54.04
N SER A 26 9.98 31.37 -54.25
CA SER A 26 8.77 31.98 -53.60
C SER A 26 7.52 31.32 -54.27
N SER A 27 6.22 31.61 -54.08
CA SER A 27 5.41 32.72 -53.49
C SER A 27 4.02 32.18 -53.00
N VAL A 28 3.11 33.07 -52.55
CA VAL A 28 1.66 32.83 -52.27
C VAL A 28 0.85 34.00 -52.90
N PRO A 29 -0.34 33.79 -53.52
CA PRO A 29 -1.60 34.30 -52.95
C PRO A 29 -2.88 33.47 -53.29
N ALA A 30 -4.04 33.96 -52.81
CA ALA A 30 -5.30 33.22 -52.67
C ALA A 30 -6.42 33.60 -53.67
N SER A 31 -7.53 32.84 -53.59
CA SER A 31 -8.94 33.23 -53.78
C SER A 31 -9.42 33.87 -55.10
N ALA A 32 -10.40 33.22 -55.75
CA ALA A 32 -11.53 33.89 -56.41
C ALA A 32 -12.74 32.95 -56.57
N THR A 33 -13.95 33.51 -56.52
CA THR A 33 -15.25 32.87 -56.82
C THR A 33 -15.57 32.93 -58.32
N HIS A 34 -16.40 32.01 -58.83
CA HIS A 34 -17.36 32.32 -59.91
C HIS A 34 -18.53 31.32 -59.92
N ALA A 35 -19.64 31.68 -60.58
CA ALA A 35 -20.92 30.98 -60.52
C ALA A 35 -21.64 30.93 -61.88
N ARG A 36 -22.56 29.97 -62.05
CA ARG A 36 -23.67 29.84 -63.02
C ARG A 36 -24.50 28.60 -62.65
N SER A 37 -25.74 28.37 -63.10
CA SER A 37 -27.00 29.15 -63.16
C SER A 37 -28.06 28.26 -63.86
N ALA A 38 -29.36 28.56 -63.73
CA ALA A 38 -30.53 27.89 -64.35
C ALA A 38 -30.85 26.46 -63.82
N ALA A 39 -32.12 26.02 -63.71
CA ALA A 39 -33.41 26.67 -63.99
C ALA A 39 -34.54 26.20 -63.03
N ASP A 40 -35.55 27.04 -62.81
CA ASP A 40 -36.88 26.67 -62.30
C ASP A 40 -37.80 26.18 -63.44
N PRO A 41 -38.96 25.56 -63.13
CA PRO A 41 -40.19 26.37 -63.10
C PRO A 41 -41.17 26.06 -61.95
N ALA A 42 -41.86 27.12 -61.50
CA ALA A 42 -43.07 27.11 -60.65
C ALA A 42 -44.35 27.04 -61.56
N PRO A 43 -45.63 27.23 -61.11
CA PRO A 43 -46.12 27.72 -59.81
C PRO A 43 -47.39 27.07 -59.21
N ASN A 44 -47.73 27.47 -57.96
CA ASN A 44 -49.06 27.95 -57.48
C ASN A 44 -49.01 28.09 -55.93
N ALA A 45 -49.17 29.29 -55.35
CA ALA A 45 -50.43 29.94 -54.94
C ALA A 45 -51.04 29.30 -53.65
N THR A 46 -51.44 30.00 -52.57
CA THR A 46 -51.81 31.42 -52.35
C THR A 46 -51.47 31.94 -50.93
N LEU A 47 -51.46 33.28 -50.74
CA LEU A 47 -51.99 34.13 -49.63
C LEU A 47 -52.14 33.52 -48.19
N ASN A 48 -51.89 34.22 -47.07
CA ASN A 48 -51.86 35.67 -46.80
C ASN A 48 -51.20 36.01 -45.42
N ALA A 49 -50.83 37.30 -45.20
CA ALA A 49 -50.68 38.07 -43.93
C ALA A 49 -50.22 37.42 -42.57
N ALA A 50 -49.47 38.07 -41.66
CA ALA A 50 -48.68 39.32 -41.64
C ALA A 50 -47.86 39.39 -40.30
N GLY A 51 -46.86 40.30 -40.21
CA GLY A 51 -46.34 40.79 -38.90
C GLY A 51 -44.84 40.62 -38.60
N THR A 52 -44.08 41.72 -38.74
CA THR A 52 -42.84 42.16 -38.03
C THR A 52 -41.76 41.16 -37.54
N PRO A 53 -40.46 41.46 -37.74
CA PRO A 53 -39.36 40.58 -37.34
C PRO A 53 -39.03 40.65 -35.83
N ALA A 54 -38.89 39.48 -35.20
CA ALA A 54 -38.26 39.34 -33.88
C ALA A 54 -36.87 38.70 -34.03
N VAL A 55 -35.84 39.27 -33.39
CA VAL A 55 -34.47 38.76 -33.46
C VAL A 55 -34.37 37.44 -32.68
N ALA A 56 -34.33 36.33 -33.42
CA ALA A 56 -34.15 34.99 -32.87
C ALA A 56 -32.70 34.78 -32.38
N GLY A 57 -32.42 35.28 -31.17
CA GLY A 57 -31.16 35.00 -30.48
C GLY A 57 -30.98 33.51 -30.25
N ALA A 58 -30.06 32.88 -30.98
CA ALA A 58 -29.82 31.43 -30.98
C ALA A 58 -29.22 30.94 -29.65
N THR A 59 -30.05 30.81 -28.62
CA THR A 59 -29.67 30.19 -27.35
C THR A 59 -29.47 28.69 -27.56
N ALA A 60 -28.21 28.29 -27.78
CA ALA A 60 -27.80 26.90 -27.92
C ALA A 60 -28.12 26.11 -26.64
N THR A 61 -29.29 25.48 -26.61
CA THR A 61 -29.85 24.76 -25.46
C THR A 61 -29.11 23.45 -25.22
N LYS A 62 -27.99 23.53 -24.47
CA LYS A 62 -27.18 22.37 -24.04
C LYS A 62 -28.07 21.23 -23.54
N GLY A 63 -28.12 20.18 -24.37
CA GLY A 63 -29.14 19.13 -24.31
C GLY A 63 -29.06 18.24 -23.07
N PRO A 64 -30.10 17.43 -22.79
CA PRO A 64 -30.18 16.66 -21.55
C PRO A 64 -28.99 15.71 -21.32
N GLY A 65 -28.59 14.95 -22.35
CA GLY A 65 -27.46 14.00 -22.25
C GLY A 65 -26.12 14.67 -21.90
N ASP A 66 -25.91 15.89 -22.40
CA ASP A 66 -24.72 16.71 -22.14
C ASP A 66 -24.68 17.24 -20.68
N ARG A 67 -25.81 17.24 -19.95
CA ARG A 67 -25.84 17.47 -18.49
C ARG A 67 -25.60 16.18 -17.72
N VAL A 68 -26.13 15.06 -18.19
CA VAL A 68 -25.96 13.73 -17.56
C VAL A 68 -24.49 13.29 -17.61
N LEU A 69 -23.79 13.43 -18.74
CA LEU A 69 -22.35 13.14 -18.83
C LEU A 69 -21.53 14.00 -17.87
N ARG A 70 -21.76 15.33 -17.86
CA ARG A 70 -21.04 16.28 -16.99
C ARG A 70 -21.28 15.99 -15.50
N LEU A 71 -22.49 15.55 -15.13
CA LEU A 71 -22.81 15.16 -13.76
C LEU A 71 -22.08 13.86 -13.37
N GLY A 72 -22.06 12.85 -14.26
CA GLY A 72 -21.30 11.62 -14.04
C GLY A 72 -19.81 11.85 -13.86
N TRP A 73 -19.18 12.64 -14.75
CA TRP A 73 -17.77 13.02 -14.65
C TRP A 73 -17.43 13.70 -13.31
N ARG A 74 -18.24 14.66 -12.86
CA ARG A 74 -18.03 15.35 -11.58
C ARG A 74 -18.08 14.41 -10.36
N VAL A 75 -18.91 13.37 -10.40
CA VAL A 75 -18.98 12.38 -9.32
C VAL A 75 -17.78 11.43 -9.36
N TRP A 76 -17.31 11.01 -10.53
CA TRP A 76 -16.07 10.21 -10.63
C TRP A 76 -14.82 11.01 -10.22
N LEU A 77 -14.75 12.31 -10.53
CA LEU A 77 -13.71 13.18 -9.97
C LEU A 77 -13.78 13.26 -8.44
N LEU A 78 -14.98 13.34 -7.84
CA LEU A 78 -15.13 13.32 -6.38
C LEU A 78 -14.69 11.98 -5.77
N VAL A 79 -15.00 10.85 -6.43
CA VAL A 79 -14.51 9.53 -6.01
C VAL A 79 -12.98 9.45 -6.11
N ALA A 80 -12.38 9.91 -7.21
CA ALA A 80 -10.93 9.95 -7.36
C ALA A 80 -10.27 10.85 -6.28
N ALA A 81 -10.82 12.04 -6.04
CA ALA A 81 -10.34 12.94 -4.99
C ALA A 81 -10.46 12.32 -3.58
N LEU A 82 -11.52 11.57 -3.28
CA LEU A 82 -11.67 10.85 -2.02
C LEU A 82 -10.70 9.67 -1.89
N VAL A 83 -10.39 8.97 -2.98
CA VAL A 83 -9.34 7.93 -2.99
C VAL A 83 -7.98 8.57 -2.72
N CYS A 84 -7.59 9.61 -3.45
CA CYS A 84 -6.32 10.32 -3.23
C CYS A 84 -6.22 10.93 -1.82
N ALA A 85 -7.30 11.53 -1.31
CA ALA A 85 -7.35 12.09 0.04
C ALA A 85 -7.29 11.03 1.16
N TYR A 86 -7.53 9.76 0.85
CA TYR A 86 -7.27 8.64 1.74
C TYR A 86 -5.85 8.10 1.54
N THR A 87 -5.48 7.71 0.31
CA THR A 87 -4.27 6.90 0.05
C THR A 87 -2.95 7.66 -0.04
N LEU A 88 -2.95 8.98 -0.25
CA LEU A 88 -1.70 9.75 -0.40
C LEU A 88 -1.09 10.21 0.95
N PRO A 89 -1.87 10.69 1.94
CA PRO A 89 -1.33 11.03 3.26
C PRO A 89 -0.77 9.78 3.96
N GLY A 90 0.55 9.75 4.14
CA GLY A 90 1.28 8.61 4.71
C GLY A 90 1.76 7.57 3.70
N VAL A 91 1.63 7.87 2.40
CA VAL A 91 2.39 7.19 1.34
C VAL A 91 3.55 8.06 0.84
N LEU A 92 3.42 9.39 0.95
CA LEU A 92 4.38 10.36 0.43
C LEU A 92 4.90 11.29 1.54
N GLY A 93 6.13 11.78 1.38
CA GLY A 93 6.72 12.85 2.18
C GLY A 93 7.40 12.41 3.47
N HIS A 94 7.85 11.15 3.56
CA HIS A 94 8.67 10.66 4.68
C HIS A 94 9.58 9.49 4.28
N ASP A 95 10.73 9.39 4.96
CA ASP A 95 11.70 8.32 4.76
C ASP A 95 11.14 6.93 5.19
N PRO A 96 11.81 5.81 4.83
CA PRO A 96 11.42 4.48 5.29
C PRO A 96 11.50 4.34 6.82
N TRP A 97 10.39 3.97 7.47
CA TRP A 97 10.31 3.85 8.94
C TRP A 97 10.43 2.40 9.45
N LYS A 98 11.21 2.22 10.54
CA LYS A 98 11.30 0.96 11.33
C LYS A 98 9.88 0.52 11.76
N GLN A 99 9.47 -0.75 11.67
CA GLN A 99 10.26 -1.96 11.37
C GLN A 99 10.13 -2.44 9.92
N ASP A 100 8.96 -2.30 9.27
CA ASP A 100 8.64 -3.04 8.05
C ASP A 100 8.99 -2.32 6.73
N GLU A 101 9.15 -0.99 6.72
CA GLU A 101 9.44 -0.25 5.48
C GLU A 101 10.91 -0.32 5.07
N THR A 102 11.81 -0.34 6.06
CA THR A 102 13.27 -0.21 5.92
C THR A 102 13.88 -1.39 5.16
N TYR A 103 13.66 -2.64 5.60
CA TYR A 103 14.12 -3.81 4.84
C TYR A 103 13.37 -3.96 3.50
N THR A 104 12.08 -3.58 3.45
CA THR A 104 11.29 -3.62 2.20
C THR A 104 11.91 -2.67 1.18
N PHE A 105 12.35 -1.48 1.61
CA PHE A 105 13.06 -0.53 0.78
C PHE A 105 14.45 -1.03 0.36
N GLY A 106 15.22 -1.64 1.27
CA GLY A 106 16.53 -2.23 0.94
C GLY A 106 16.46 -3.26 -0.17
N ILE A 107 15.42 -4.11 -0.17
CA ILE A 107 15.14 -5.07 -1.26
C ILE A 107 14.81 -4.36 -2.58
N ILE A 108 14.02 -3.28 -2.52
CA ILE A 108 13.63 -2.50 -3.70
C ILE A 108 14.83 -1.77 -4.30
N GLN A 109 15.68 -1.17 -3.45
CA GLN A 109 16.95 -0.53 -3.84
C GLN A 109 17.88 -1.56 -4.50
N HIS A 110 18.10 -2.72 -3.88
CA HIS A 110 18.90 -3.79 -4.47
C HIS A 110 18.39 -4.21 -5.85
N MET A 111 17.07 -4.44 -6.01
CA MET A 111 16.46 -4.80 -7.30
C MET A 111 16.63 -3.73 -8.39
N LEU A 112 16.78 -2.45 -8.01
CA LEU A 112 17.04 -1.35 -8.95
C LEU A 112 18.52 -1.27 -9.37
N GLU A 113 19.43 -1.55 -8.43
CA GLU A 113 20.88 -1.43 -8.62
C GLU A 113 21.50 -2.66 -9.30
N THR A 114 21.10 -3.87 -8.90
CA THR A 114 21.66 -5.13 -9.45
C THR A 114 20.83 -5.73 -10.56
N GLY A 115 19.54 -5.41 -10.61
CA GLY A 115 18.58 -6.05 -11.52
C GLY A 115 18.23 -7.50 -11.15
N ASP A 116 18.60 -8.04 -9.97
CA ASP A 116 18.14 -9.37 -9.55
C ASP A 116 16.74 -9.33 -8.94
N PHE A 117 15.74 -9.58 -9.78
CA PHE A 117 14.34 -9.72 -9.38
C PHE A 117 14.01 -11.09 -8.75
N VAL A 118 14.95 -12.04 -8.68
CA VAL A 118 14.74 -13.41 -8.20
C VAL A 118 15.10 -13.56 -6.71
N VAL A 119 16.19 -12.94 -6.25
CA VAL A 119 16.67 -13.08 -4.86
C VAL A 119 16.48 -11.77 -4.08
N PRO A 120 15.39 -11.63 -3.29
CA PRO A 120 15.26 -10.54 -2.31
C PRO A 120 16.51 -10.42 -1.44
N THR A 121 17.13 -9.25 -1.41
CA THR A 121 18.42 -9.02 -0.75
C THR A 121 18.39 -7.67 -0.05
N ASN A 122 18.67 -7.64 1.24
CA ASN A 122 18.65 -6.44 2.09
C ASN A 122 20.10 -6.05 2.45
N ALA A 123 20.57 -4.89 2.03
CA ALA A 123 21.95 -4.41 2.23
C ALA A 123 23.08 -5.38 1.79
N GLY A 124 22.78 -6.33 0.91
CA GLY A 124 23.70 -7.40 0.45
C GLY A 124 23.44 -8.78 1.02
N LEU A 125 22.57 -8.91 2.02
CA LEU A 125 22.23 -10.18 2.66
C LEU A 125 20.90 -10.74 2.10
N PRO A 126 20.84 -12.00 1.61
CA PRO A 126 19.60 -12.59 1.13
C PRO A 126 18.50 -12.62 2.19
N PHE A 127 17.33 -12.04 1.89
CA PHE A 127 16.24 -11.80 2.84
C PHE A 127 14.99 -12.61 2.49
N MET A 128 15.03 -13.91 2.78
CA MET A 128 14.04 -14.89 2.31
C MET A 128 12.71 -14.94 3.10
N GLU A 129 12.39 -13.92 3.91
CA GLU A 129 11.12 -13.87 4.66
C GLU A 129 9.89 -14.01 3.75
N LYS A 130 9.90 -13.33 2.60
CA LYS A 130 8.68 -13.06 1.81
C LYS A 130 8.92 -13.14 0.31
N PRO A 131 7.94 -13.63 -0.47
CA PRO A 131 8.00 -13.56 -1.93
C PRO A 131 7.87 -12.12 -2.46
N PRO A 132 8.45 -11.83 -3.64
CA PRO A 132 8.81 -10.46 -4.04
C PRO A 132 7.72 -9.63 -4.76
N LEU A 133 6.47 -10.07 -4.91
CA LEU A 133 5.53 -9.35 -5.80
C LEU A 133 5.26 -7.90 -5.37
N TYR A 134 5.27 -7.60 -4.06
CA TYR A 134 5.21 -6.22 -3.59
C TYR A 134 6.46 -5.44 -4.04
N ALA A 135 7.65 -6.00 -3.82
CA ALA A 135 8.91 -5.38 -4.23
C ALA A 135 8.97 -5.17 -5.75
N TRP A 136 8.59 -6.15 -6.58
CA TRP A 136 8.52 -5.99 -8.03
C TRP A 136 7.67 -4.81 -8.49
N VAL A 137 6.48 -4.62 -7.88
CA VAL A 137 5.59 -3.49 -8.20
C VAL A 137 6.16 -2.17 -7.69
N ALA A 138 6.74 -2.15 -6.48
CA ALA A 138 7.37 -0.98 -5.90
C ALA A 138 8.63 -0.56 -6.67
N THR A 139 9.52 -1.49 -7.02
CA THR A 139 10.67 -1.31 -7.93
C THR A 139 10.23 -0.78 -9.29
N SER A 140 9.12 -1.28 -9.86
CA SER A 140 8.59 -0.77 -11.13
C SER A 140 8.12 0.67 -11.03
N LEU A 141 7.44 1.05 -9.95
CA LEU A 141 6.98 2.42 -9.71
C LEU A 141 8.14 3.36 -9.35
N ALA A 142 9.10 2.90 -8.55
CA ALA A 142 10.36 3.58 -8.26
C ALA A 142 11.13 3.88 -9.55
N TRP A 143 11.35 2.88 -10.41
CA TRP A 143 12.03 3.04 -11.69
C TRP A 143 11.35 4.07 -12.62
N LEU A 144 10.01 4.08 -12.64
CA LEU A 144 9.21 5.03 -13.44
C LEU A 144 9.21 6.46 -12.88
N LEU A 145 9.25 6.64 -11.55
CA LEU A 145 8.93 7.92 -10.88
C LEU A 145 10.10 8.57 -10.12
N GLN A 146 11.25 7.91 -10.00
CA GLN A 146 12.50 8.43 -9.41
C GLN A 146 12.97 9.79 -9.97
N ARG A 147 12.53 10.17 -11.18
CA ARG A 147 12.82 11.48 -11.79
C ARG A 147 11.88 12.61 -11.35
N VAL A 148 10.86 12.29 -10.54
CA VAL A 148 9.75 13.19 -10.16
C VAL A 148 9.62 13.30 -8.64
N MET A 149 10.00 12.26 -7.90
CA MET A 149 9.93 12.18 -6.43
C MET A 149 11.02 11.26 -5.87
N PRO A 150 11.32 11.31 -4.55
CA PRO A 150 12.28 10.42 -3.91
C PRO A 150 11.95 8.94 -4.12
N LEU A 151 12.99 8.10 -4.09
CA LEU A 151 12.88 6.68 -4.43
C LEU A 151 11.94 5.91 -3.48
N HIS A 152 11.96 6.24 -2.19
CA HIS A 152 11.09 5.64 -1.17
C HIS A 152 9.61 6.03 -1.35
N ASP A 153 9.31 7.28 -1.71
CA ASP A 153 7.96 7.75 -2.01
C ASP A 153 7.41 7.08 -3.27
N ALA A 154 8.24 7.01 -4.32
CA ALA A 154 7.90 6.33 -5.57
C ALA A 154 7.65 4.83 -5.37
N ALA A 155 8.41 4.18 -4.47
CA ALA A 155 8.20 2.80 -4.07
C ALA A 155 6.92 2.59 -3.23
N ARG A 156 6.66 3.46 -2.24
CA ARG A 156 5.50 3.36 -1.33
C ARG A 156 4.16 3.57 -2.06
N LEU A 157 4.15 4.17 -3.26
CA LEU A 157 2.98 4.19 -4.15
C LEU A 157 2.45 2.79 -4.53
N ALA A 158 3.25 1.72 -4.38
CA ALA A 158 2.75 0.34 -4.49
C ALA A 158 1.65 0.04 -3.45
N SER A 159 1.81 0.50 -2.20
CA SER A 159 0.76 0.40 -1.18
C SER A 159 -0.50 1.16 -1.57
N ALA A 160 -0.40 2.38 -2.10
CA ALA A 160 -1.57 3.12 -2.61
C ALA A 160 -2.29 2.37 -3.75
N LEU A 161 -1.54 1.77 -4.68
CA LEU A 161 -2.09 0.94 -5.77
C LEU A 161 -2.81 -0.30 -5.23
N PHE A 162 -2.16 -1.07 -4.34
CA PHE A 162 -2.77 -2.27 -3.75
C PHE A 162 -3.98 -1.93 -2.86
N ALA A 163 -3.94 -0.84 -2.10
CA ALA A 163 -5.08 -0.35 -1.33
C ALA A 163 -6.27 0.00 -2.24
N ALA A 164 -6.04 0.74 -3.34
CA ALA A 164 -7.08 1.07 -4.31
C ALA A 164 -7.68 -0.19 -4.98
N LEU A 165 -6.85 -1.18 -5.32
CA LEU A 165 -7.30 -2.49 -5.81
C LEU A 165 -8.15 -3.23 -4.76
N ALA A 166 -7.70 -3.28 -3.51
CA ALA A 166 -8.44 -3.93 -2.42
C ALA A 166 -9.83 -3.32 -2.23
N PHE A 167 -9.92 -1.99 -2.13
CA PHE A 167 -11.19 -1.29 -2.01
C PHE A 167 -12.08 -1.44 -3.25
N GLY A 168 -11.50 -1.49 -4.45
CA GLY A 168 -12.22 -1.81 -5.70
C GLY A 168 -12.86 -3.20 -5.70
N PHE A 169 -12.14 -4.22 -5.22
CA PHE A 169 -12.69 -5.58 -5.10
C PHE A 169 -13.66 -5.74 -3.92
N ILE A 170 -13.49 -5.02 -2.82
CA ILE A 170 -14.49 -4.93 -1.74
C ILE A 170 -15.78 -4.30 -2.27
N ALA A 171 -15.70 -3.19 -3.02
CA ALA A 171 -16.86 -2.57 -3.66
C ALA A 171 -17.56 -3.54 -4.62
N ARG A 172 -16.78 -4.29 -5.42
CA ARG A 172 -17.34 -5.28 -6.35
C ARG A 172 -18.03 -6.43 -5.63
N ALA A 173 -17.41 -6.99 -4.59
CA ALA A 173 -17.99 -8.04 -3.75
C ALA A 173 -19.26 -7.57 -3.02
N ALA A 174 -19.27 -6.32 -2.55
CA ALA A 174 -20.45 -5.67 -2.00
C ALA A 174 -21.57 -5.54 -3.02
N ARG A 175 -21.27 -5.11 -4.25
CA ARG A 175 -22.25 -4.98 -5.34
C ARG A 175 -22.84 -6.33 -5.75
N SER A 176 -22.03 -7.39 -5.83
CA SER A 176 -22.54 -8.74 -6.16
C SER A 176 -23.34 -9.37 -5.01
N ALA A 177 -22.91 -9.22 -3.76
CA ALA A 177 -23.63 -9.69 -2.57
C ALA A 177 -25.01 -9.01 -2.36
N SER A 178 -25.07 -7.69 -2.58
CA SER A 178 -26.28 -6.87 -2.42
C SER A 178 -27.19 -6.83 -3.65
N ARG A 179 -26.68 -7.20 -4.82
CA ARG A 179 -27.30 -6.99 -6.15
C ARG A 179 -27.60 -5.52 -6.46
N ALA A 180 -26.82 -4.58 -5.91
CA ALA A 180 -26.97 -3.15 -6.18
C ALA A 180 -26.69 -2.80 -7.66
N HIS A 181 -27.55 -1.97 -8.25
CA HIS A 181 -27.44 -1.56 -9.66
C HIS A 181 -26.31 -0.54 -9.89
N GLY A 182 -26.09 0.36 -8.93
CA GLY A 182 -25.09 1.44 -9.01
C GLY A 182 -23.88 1.19 -8.12
N TRP A 183 -22.70 1.65 -8.57
CA TRP A 183 -21.47 1.65 -7.75
C TRP A 183 -21.53 2.61 -6.57
N LEU A 184 -22.44 3.60 -6.62
CA LEU A 184 -22.59 4.66 -5.63
C LEU A 184 -23.69 4.37 -4.58
N ASP A 185 -24.26 3.16 -4.61
CA ASP A 185 -25.19 2.70 -3.57
C ASP A 185 -24.45 2.65 -2.22
N LEU A 186 -25.12 3.04 -1.13
CA LEU A 186 -24.56 2.94 0.22
C LEU A 186 -24.29 1.47 0.62
N ARG A 187 -24.96 0.51 0.01
CA ARG A 187 -24.68 -0.93 0.13
C ARG A 187 -23.38 -1.37 -0.56
N VAL A 188 -22.80 -0.53 -1.42
CA VAL A 188 -21.52 -0.74 -2.13
C VAL A 188 -20.40 0.09 -1.50
N ILE A 189 -20.63 1.38 -1.27
CA ILE A 189 -19.67 2.29 -0.61
C ILE A 189 -19.51 1.93 0.87
N GLY A 190 -20.59 1.52 1.54
CA GLY A 190 -20.60 1.24 2.98
C GLY A 190 -19.56 0.22 3.45
N PRO A 191 -19.47 -0.99 2.87
CA PRO A 191 -18.40 -1.94 3.15
C PRO A 191 -17.00 -1.37 2.93
N VAL A 192 -16.78 -0.58 1.87
CA VAL A 192 -15.49 0.07 1.61
C VAL A 192 -15.14 1.05 2.72
N VAL A 193 -16.07 1.93 3.11
CA VAL A 193 -15.84 2.94 4.17
C VAL A 193 -15.68 2.29 5.55
N LEU A 194 -16.41 1.20 5.84
CA LEU A 194 -16.20 0.41 7.06
C LEU A 194 -14.81 -0.24 7.10
N SER A 195 -14.37 -0.82 5.98
CA SER A 195 -13.04 -1.42 5.85
C SER A 195 -11.93 -0.37 5.94
N ALA A 196 -11.98 0.67 5.11
CA ALA A 196 -11.01 1.77 5.10
C ALA A 196 -10.95 2.54 6.43
N GLY A 197 -12.07 2.64 7.16
CA GLY A 197 -12.12 3.22 8.50
C GLY A 197 -11.77 2.25 9.64
N THR A 198 -11.36 1.01 9.36
CA THR A 198 -10.94 0.05 10.39
C THR A 198 -9.51 0.36 10.83
N LEU A 199 -9.24 0.37 12.15
CA LEU A 199 -7.96 0.87 12.70
C LEU A 199 -6.73 0.13 12.15
N VAL A 200 -6.76 -1.20 12.05
CA VAL A 200 -5.65 -1.99 11.46
C VAL A 200 -5.51 -1.76 9.96
N VAL A 201 -6.59 -1.41 9.24
CA VAL A 201 -6.56 -1.13 7.81
C VAL A 201 -5.92 0.25 7.58
N ILE A 202 -6.50 1.32 8.15
CA ILE A 202 -6.00 2.69 7.95
C ILE A 202 -4.55 2.86 8.40
N LYS A 203 -4.12 2.12 9.44
CA LYS A 203 -2.74 2.15 9.93
C LYS A 203 -1.74 1.54 8.93
N HIS A 204 -2.12 0.48 8.22
CA HIS A 204 -1.18 -0.37 7.47
C HIS A 204 -1.29 -0.32 5.95
N VAL A 205 -2.40 0.19 5.37
CA VAL A 205 -2.51 0.31 3.90
C VAL A 205 -1.69 1.46 3.29
N HIS A 206 -1.00 2.23 4.14
CA HIS A 206 -0.11 3.33 3.75
C HIS A 206 1.36 2.97 3.92
N ASP A 207 1.70 2.20 4.98
CA ASP A 207 3.03 1.62 5.18
C ASP A 207 3.54 0.91 3.91
N MET A 208 4.84 1.04 3.60
CA MET A 208 5.52 0.28 2.54
C MET A 208 5.69 -1.19 2.95
N MET A 209 4.65 -2.02 2.74
CA MET A 209 4.67 -3.42 3.15
C MET A 209 3.91 -4.40 2.24
N THR A 210 4.43 -5.63 2.20
CA THR A 210 3.82 -6.81 1.59
C THR A 210 2.35 -7.04 1.91
N ASP A 211 1.92 -6.69 3.11
CA ASP A 211 0.60 -7.06 3.62
C ASP A 211 -0.52 -6.23 2.99
N VAL A 212 -0.20 -5.09 2.34
CA VAL A 212 -1.15 -4.35 1.50
C VAL A 212 -1.44 -5.12 0.20
N ALA A 213 -0.41 -5.74 -0.40
CA ALA A 213 -0.60 -6.65 -1.54
C ALA A 213 -1.38 -7.91 -1.14
N LEU A 214 -1.12 -8.45 0.05
CA LEU A 214 -1.88 -9.57 0.61
C LEU A 214 -3.37 -9.20 0.78
N PHE A 215 -3.66 -8.01 1.31
CA PHE A 215 -5.02 -7.49 1.48
C PHE A 215 -5.73 -7.33 0.12
N ALA A 216 -5.03 -6.80 -0.90
CA ALA A 216 -5.54 -6.68 -2.27
C ALA A 216 -5.82 -8.03 -2.93
N GLY A 217 -4.86 -8.97 -2.87
CA GLY A 217 -5.02 -10.33 -3.37
C GLY A 217 -6.17 -11.06 -2.67
N THR A 218 -6.32 -10.88 -1.36
CA THR A 218 -7.43 -11.43 -0.58
C THR A 218 -8.78 -10.86 -1.01
N ALA A 219 -8.90 -9.54 -1.16
CA ALA A 219 -10.13 -8.91 -1.63
C ALA A 219 -10.51 -9.39 -3.04
N MET A 220 -9.53 -9.49 -3.94
CA MET A 220 -9.69 -9.98 -5.32
C MET A 220 -10.13 -11.45 -5.35
N ALA A 221 -9.43 -12.32 -4.62
CA ALA A 221 -9.72 -13.74 -4.51
C ALA A 221 -11.11 -13.99 -3.91
N PHE A 222 -11.42 -13.30 -2.82
CA PHE A 222 -12.70 -13.42 -2.14
C PHE A 222 -13.86 -12.94 -3.03
N CYS A 223 -13.68 -11.84 -3.75
CA CYS A 223 -14.64 -11.35 -4.74
C CYS A 223 -14.88 -12.38 -5.85
N GLY A 224 -13.81 -12.97 -6.40
CA GLY A 224 -13.89 -14.03 -7.40
C GLY A 224 -14.62 -15.28 -6.91
N LEU A 225 -14.25 -15.79 -5.72
CA LEU A 225 -14.87 -16.97 -5.11
C LEU A 225 -16.37 -16.74 -4.79
N LEU A 226 -16.71 -15.57 -4.23
CA LEU A 226 -18.09 -15.19 -3.93
C LEU A 226 -18.95 -15.15 -5.21
N GLU A 227 -18.48 -14.45 -6.25
CA GLU A 227 -19.19 -14.42 -7.53
C GLU A 227 -19.29 -15.83 -8.16
N LEU A 228 -18.23 -16.63 -8.09
CA LEU A 228 -18.20 -17.98 -8.67
C LEU A 228 -19.22 -18.92 -8.02
N VAL A 229 -19.29 -18.93 -6.67
CA VAL A 229 -20.25 -19.74 -5.91
C VAL A 229 -21.67 -19.21 -6.11
N MET A 230 -21.89 -17.90 -6.00
CA MET A 230 -23.22 -17.30 -6.21
C MET A 230 -23.77 -17.59 -7.61
N GLN A 231 -22.94 -17.54 -8.66
CA GLN A 231 -23.35 -17.90 -10.02
C GLN A 231 -23.77 -19.38 -10.13
N HIS A 232 -23.03 -20.32 -9.54
CA HIS A 232 -23.35 -21.74 -9.64
C HIS A 232 -24.60 -22.10 -8.82
N VAL A 233 -24.77 -21.52 -7.62
CA VAL A 233 -26.00 -21.65 -6.83
C VAL A 233 -27.20 -21.08 -7.59
N ALA A 234 -27.06 -19.90 -8.21
CA ALA A 234 -28.13 -19.28 -9.01
C ALA A 234 -28.50 -20.12 -10.24
N ARG A 235 -27.52 -20.62 -11.01
CA ARG A 235 -27.79 -21.52 -12.15
C ARG A 235 -28.46 -22.82 -11.71
N ALA A 236 -28.07 -23.39 -10.57
CA ALA A 236 -28.71 -24.58 -9.99
C ALA A 236 -30.14 -24.31 -9.48
N GLN A 237 -30.50 -23.06 -9.16
CA GLN A 237 -31.88 -22.66 -8.91
C GLN A 237 -32.64 -22.45 -10.23
N GLN A 238 -32.04 -21.76 -11.21
CA GLN A 238 -32.64 -21.51 -12.53
C GLN A 238 -33.02 -22.82 -13.24
N MET A 239 -32.12 -23.81 -13.28
CA MET A 239 -32.39 -25.13 -13.86
C MET A 239 -33.53 -25.89 -13.15
N ARG A 240 -33.64 -25.78 -11.81
CA ARG A 240 -34.71 -26.45 -11.04
C ARG A 240 -36.08 -25.78 -11.19
N HIS A 241 -36.13 -24.53 -11.65
CA HIS A 241 -37.37 -23.77 -11.84
C HIS A 241 -37.62 -23.40 -13.31
N ALA A 242 -36.91 -24.03 -14.25
CA ALA A 242 -36.97 -23.75 -15.71
C ALA A 242 -36.83 -22.26 -16.08
N LEU A 243 -36.13 -21.47 -15.27
CA LEU A 243 -35.97 -20.02 -15.47
C LEU A 243 -34.89 -19.71 -16.52
N PRO A 244 -34.99 -18.57 -17.23
CA PRO A 244 -33.98 -18.13 -18.17
C PRO A 244 -32.57 -18.09 -17.55
N MET A 245 -31.61 -18.74 -18.20
CA MET A 245 -30.21 -18.74 -17.79
C MET A 245 -29.62 -17.34 -17.93
N GLN A 246 -29.11 -16.79 -16.83
CA GLN A 246 -28.34 -15.53 -16.89
C GLN A 246 -26.89 -15.80 -17.32
N PRO A 247 -26.29 -14.90 -18.13
CA PRO A 247 -24.92 -15.07 -18.61
C PRO A 247 -23.92 -15.12 -17.46
N SER A 248 -22.91 -15.99 -17.58
CA SER A 248 -21.88 -16.15 -16.56
C SER A 248 -20.91 -14.96 -16.52
N GLY A 249 -20.56 -14.53 -15.31
CA GLY A 249 -19.50 -13.56 -15.08
C GLY A 249 -18.15 -14.21 -15.33
N ARG A 250 -17.68 -14.14 -16.60
CA ARG A 250 -16.46 -14.79 -17.11
C ARG A 250 -15.20 -14.53 -16.26
N TRP A 251 -15.15 -13.39 -15.58
CA TRP A 251 -14.02 -12.95 -14.75
C TRP A 251 -13.92 -13.60 -13.37
N ALA A 252 -14.97 -14.23 -12.84
CA ALA A 252 -14.97 -14.71 -11.45
C ALA A 252 -13.89 -15.77 -11.15
N ALA A 253 -13.66 -16.71 -12.08
CA ALA A 253 -12.61 -17.73 -11.95
C ALA A 253 -11.19 -17.15 -12.13
N PRO A 254 -10.88 -16.38 -13.20
CA PRO A 254 -9.61 -15.66 -13.30
C PRO A 254 -9.31 -14.75 -12.09
N MET A 255 -10.31 -14.03 -11.56
CA MET A 255 -10.15 -13.20 -10.37
C MET A 255 -9.82 -14.03 -9.12
N PHE A 256 -10.43 -15.20 -8.95
CA PHE A 256 -10.10 -16.11 -7.86
C PHE A 256 -8.64 -16.58 -7.97
N GLY A 257 -8.24 -17.09 -9.14
CA GLY A 257 -6.88 -17.56 -9.40
C GLY A 257 -5.81 -16.49 -9.19
N ALA A 258 -5.97 -15.33 -9.81
CA ALA A 258 -5.04 -14.21 -9.70
C ALA A 258 -4.98 -13.64 -8.28
N GLY A 259 -6.12 -13.51 -7.58
CA GLY A 259 -6.12 -13.03 -6.20
C GLY A 259 -5.39 -13.97 -5.24
N VAL A 260 -5.56 -15.29 -5.39
CA VAL A 260 -4.81 -16.29 -4.60
C VAL A 260 -3.33 -16.29 -4.98
N GLY A 261 -3.00 -16.04 -6.25
CA GLY A 261 -1.61 -15.87 -6.73
C GLY A 261 -0.92 -14.63 -6.15
N ILE A 262 -1.61 -13.50 -6.11
CA ILE A 262 -1.15 -12.26 -5.46
C ILE A 262 -0.98 -12.49 -3.96
N ALA A 263 -1.91 -13.19 -3.29
CA ALA A 263 -1.80 -13.52 -1.88
C ALA A 263 -0.57 -14.41 -1.59
N LEU A 264 -0.36 -15.46 -2.38
CA LEU A 264 0.82 -16.32 -2.32
C LEU A 264 2.11 -15.50 -2.48
N MET A 265 2.19 -14.72 -3.56
CA MET A 265 3.40 -13.96 -3.91
C MET A 265 3.61 -12.68 -3.08
N ALA A 266 2.71 -12.36 -2.14
CA ALA A 266 2.87 -11.29 -1.16
C ALA A 266 3.32 -11.80 0.22
N LYS A 267 2.80 -12.94 0.71
CA LYS A 267 3.09 -13.42 2.08
C LYS A 267 3.07 -14.95 2.26
N GLY A 268 3.34 -15.70 1.20
CA GLY A 268 3.48 -17.15 1.27
C GLY A 268 2.16 -17.92 1.42
N LEU A 269 2.25 -19.12 1.97
CA LEU A 269 1.23 -20.18 1.87
C LEU A 269 -0.03 -19.93 2.70
N PHE A 270 0.02 -19.13 3.77
CA PHE A 270 -1.04 -19.01 4.77
C PHE A 270 -2.43 -18.67 4.17
N VAL A 271 -2.57 -17.54 3.49
CA VAL A 271 -3.86 -17.13 2.92
C VAL A 271 -4.32 -18.03 1.76
N PRO A 272 -3.45 -18.48 0.83
CA PRO A 272 -3.79 -19.55 -0.12
C PRO A 272 -4.37 -20.81 0.52
N LEU A 273 -3.82 -21.29 1.64
CA LEU A 273 -4.34 -22.44 2.39
C LEU A 273 -5.71 -22.14 3.04
N VAL A 274 -5.92 -20.95 3.58
CA VAL A 274 -7.25 -20.51 4.07
C VAL A 274 -8.27 -20.48 2.92
N PHE A 275 -7.89 -20.04 1.72
CA PHE A 275 -8.75 -20.11 0.52
C PHE A 275 -9.03 -21.55 0.08
N ALA A 276 -8.05 -22.45 0.12
CA ALA A 276 -8.25 -23.87 -0.18
C ALA A 276 -9.24 -24.53 0.80
N ALA A 277 -9.08 -24.30 2.10
CA ALA A 277 -10.01 -24.78 3.13
C ALA A 277 -11.42 -24.16 2.98
N THR A 278 -11.51 -22.88 2.64
CA THR A 278 -12.78 -22.20 2.35
C THR A 278 -13.47 -22.79 1.12
N LEU A 279 -12.71 -23.13 0.07
CA LEU A 279 -13.21 -23.79 -1.14
C LEU A 279 -13.73 -25.21 -0.84
N MET A 280 -13.03 -25.97 0.00
CA MET A 280 -13.49 -27.29 0.46
C MET A 280 -14.80 -27.18 1.26
N GLY A 281 -14.90 -26.23 2.18
CA GLY A 281 -16.16 -25.95 2.88
C GLY A 281 -17.28 -25.52 1.93
N ALA A 282 -16.98 -24.73 0.88
CA ALA A 282 -17.94 -24.38 -0.15
C ALA A 282 -18.43 -25.58 -0.98
N LEU A 283 -17.56 -26.57 -1.27
CA LEU A 283 -17.94 -27.82 -1.95
C LEU A 283 -18.85 -28.71 -1.09
N VAL A 284 -18.65 -28.72 0.23
CA VAL A 284 -19.54 -29.39 1.20
C VAL A 284 -20.90 -28.69 1.24
N LEU A 285 -20.90 -27.39 1.55
CA LEU A 285 -22.09 -26.55 1.73
C LEU A 285 -22.96 -26.42 0.47
N TYR A 286 -22.36 -26.42 -0.73
CA TYR A 286 -23.05 -26.13 -1.99
C TYR A 286 -22.96 -27.29 -2.98
N PRO A 287 -23.99 -28.16 -3.07
CA PRO A 287 -24.09 -29.19 -4.11
C PRO A 287 -23.91 -28.66 -5.54
N ALA A 288 -24.31 -27.41 -5.80
CA ALA A 288 -24.11 -26.74 -7.09
C ALA A 288 -22.63 -26.60 -7.52
N CYS A 289 -21.71 -26.59 -6.56
CA CYS A 289 -20.26 -26.52 -6.80
C CYS A 289 -19.65 -27.92 -7.07
N ARG A 290 -20.36 -29.02 -6.79
CA ARG A 290 -19.93 -30.39 -7.11
C ARG A 290 -20.29 -30.79 -8.55
N THR A 291 -19.99 -29.92 -9.52
CA THR A 291 -20.39 -30.08 -10.93
C THR A 291 -19.21 -29.93 -11.90
N ARG A 292 -19.28 -30.58 -13.08
CA ARG A 292 -18.26 -30.44 -14.15
C ARG A 292 -18.08 -28.98 -14.61
N ALA A 293 -19.13 -28.15 -14.52
CA ALA A 293 -19.05 -26.72 -14.83
C ALA A 293 -18.25 -25.92 -13.79
N PHE A 294 -18.43 -26.23 -12.50
CA PHE A 294 -17.61 -25.65 -11.43
C PHE A 294 -16.16 -26.13 -11.51
N ALA A 295 -15.93 -27.43 -11.77
CA ALA A 295 -14.58 -27.98 -11.96
C ALA A 295 -13.82 -27.32 -13.13
N ARG A 296 -14.48 -27.09 -14.27
CA ARG A 296 -13.91 -26.29 -15.38
C ARG A 296 -13.58 -24.85 -14.96
N SER A 297 -14.41 -24.25 -14.11
CA SER A 297 -14.16 -22.90 -13.59
C SER A 297 -12.96 -22.89 -12.63
N LEU A 298 -12.81 -23.92 -11.79
CA LEU A 298 -11.64 -24.09 -10.92
C LEU A 298 -10.36 -24.37 -11.72
N ALA A 299 -10.43 -25.11 -12.83
CA ALA A 299 -9.29 -25.30 -13.73
C ALA A 299 -8.82 -23.97 -14.37
N VAL A 300 -9.74 -23.07 -14.74
CA VAL A 300 -9.38 -21.71 -15.20
C VAL A 300 -8.74 -20.89 -14.07
N ALA A 301 -9.23 -20.99 -12.84
CA ALA A 301 -8.61 -20.34 -11.69
C ALA A 301 -7.20 -20.90 -11.41
N ALA A 302 -7.01 -22.22 -11.48
CA ALA A 302 -5.72 -22.87 -11.31
C ALA A 302 -4.72 -22.47 -12.41
N LEU A 303 -5.16 -22.36 -13.67
CA LEU A 303 -4.31 -21.91 -14.78
C LEU A 303 -3.86 -20.45 -14.62
N VAL A 304 -4.71 -19.58 -14.07
CA VAL A 304 -4.36 -18.17 -13.78
C VAL A 304 -3.51 -18.04 -12.50
N PHE A 305 -3.63 -18.97 -11.56
CA PHE A 305 -2.79 -19.08 -10.36
C PHE A 305 -1.38 -19.62 -10.66
N ALA A 306 -1.25 -20.57 -11.59
CA ALA A 306 -0.01 -21.30 -11.87
C ALA A 306 1.23 -20.41 -12.13
N PRO A 307 1.18 -19.29 -12.88
CA PRO A 307 2.33 -18.40 -13.05
C PRO A 307 2.90 -17.89 -11.72
N PHE A 308 2.04 -17.52 -10.77
CA PHE A 308 2.44 -17.05 -9.44
C PHE A 308 3.03 -18.18 -8.59
N ALA A 309 2.50 -19.39 -8.72
CA ALA A 309 2.92 -20.56 -7.94
C ALA A 309 4.16 -21.29 -8.50
N LEU A 310 4.56 -21.01 -9.75
CA LEU A 310 5.63 -21.72 -10.44
C LEU A 310 6.80 -20.82 -10.82
N ILE A 311 6.58 -19.66 -11.45
CA ILE A 311 7.67 -18.93 -12.12
C ILE A 311 8.76 -18.48 -11.14
N TRP A 312 8.39 -17.73 -10.09
CA TRP A 312 9.38 -17.29 -9.09
C TRP A 312 9.87 -18.42 -8.18
N PRO A 313 9.03 -19.32 -7.64
CA PRO A 313 9.52 -20.44 -6.82
C PRO A 313 10.52 -21.34 -7.56
N ILE A 314 10.30 -21.64 -8.85
CA ILE A 314 11.26 -22.39 -9.68
C ILE A 314 12.52 -21.56 -9.94
N ALA A 315 12.38 -20.26 -10.26
CA ALA A 315 13.54 -19.40 -10.46
C ALA A 315 14.42 -19.29 -9.19
N LEU A 316 13.82 -19.18 -8.00
CA LEU A 316 14.54 -19.18 -6.73
C LEU A 316 15.23 -20.52 -6.48
N PHE A 317 14.54 -21.64 -6.66
CA PHE A 317 15.13 -22.98 -6.51
C PHE A 317 16.33 -23.20 -7.45
N LEU A 318 16.23 -22.73 -8.70
CA LEU A 318 17.32 -22.79 -9.69
C LEU A 318 18.45 -21.78 -9.43
N ARG A 319 18.23 -20.74 -8.61
CA ARG A 319 19.29 -19.85 -8.10
C ARG A 319 19.99 -20.45 -6.88
N SER A 320 19.23 -20.96 -5.92
CA SER A 320 19.73 -21.67 -4.75
C SER A 320 18.61 -22.48 -4.07
N GLU A 321 18.84 -23.79 -3.93
CA GLU A 321 18.00 -24.68 -3.13
C GLU A 321 17.95 -24.25 -1.66
N THR A 322 19.04 -23.73 -1.08
CA THR A 322 19.06 -23.32 0.34
C THR A 322 18.16 -22.11 0.57
N LEU A 323 18.23 -21.10 -0.29
CA LEU A 323 17.35 -19.91 -0.19
C LEU A 323 15.88 -20.27 -0.45
N PHE A 324 15.62 -21.20 -1.37
CA PHE A 324 14.28 -21.77 -1.55
C PHE A 324 13.77 -22.47 -0.28
N MET A 325 14.59 -23.28 0.38
CA MET A 325 14.20 -23.95 1.63
C MET A 325 14.00 -22.96 2.78
N THR A 326 14.85 -21.93 2.91
CA THR A 326 14.65 -20.86 3.90
C THR A 326 13.30 -20.17 3.69
N TRP A 327 12.92 -19.84 2.45
CA TRP A 327 11.61 -19.28 2.16
C TRP A 327 10.46 -20.29 2.40
N PHE A 328 10.52 -21.48 1.80
CA PHE A 328 9.41 -22.43 1.74
C PHE A 328 9.22 -23.22 3.04
N TRP A 329 10.31 -23.62 3.69
CA TRP A 329 10.28 -24.42 4.91
C TRP A 329 10.35 -23.52 6.14
N ASP A 330 11.44 -22.81 6.39
CA ASP A 330 11.65 -22.12 7.68
C ASP A 330 10.65 -20.97 7.86
N ASN A 331 10.48 -20.13 6.83
CA ASN A 331 9.61 -18.95 6.91
C ASN A 331 8.10 -19.25 6.80
N ASN A 332 7.69 -20.37 6.21
CA ASN A 332 6.26 -20.74 6.08
C ASN A 332 5.81 -21.89 7.00
N VAL A 333 6.65 -22.90 7.21
CA VAL A 333 6.38 -24.08 8.05
C VAL A 333 6.97 -23.89 9.44
N GLY A 334 8.25 -23.51 9.54
CA GLY A 334 8.97 -23.35 10.81
C GLY A 334 8.40 -22.24 11.71
N ARG A 335 8.15 -21.05 11.16
CA ARG A 335 7.47 -19.94 11.85
C ARG A 335 6.02 -20.27 12.28
N PHE A 336 5.38 -21.26 11.68
CA PHE A 336 4.03 -21.69 12.07
C PHE A 336 4.07 -22.73 13.21
N PHE A 337 4.93 -23.74 13.10
CA PHE A 337 5.02 -24.84 14.07
C PHE A 337 5.91 -24.56 15.30
N GLY A 338 6.71 -23.49 15.29
CA GLY A 338 7.50 -23.05 16.44
C GLY A 338 9.01 -23.24 16.30
N PHE A 339 9.47 -24.18 15.47
CA PHE A 339 10.88 -24.58 15.46
C PHE A 339 11.85 -23.54 14.89
N SER A 340 11.39 -22.57 14.10
CA SER A 340 12.20 -21.44 13.62
C SER A 340 11.88 -20.12 14.35
N VAL A 341 11.09 -20.15 15.43
CA VAL A 341 10.61 -18.92 16.10
C VAL A 341 11.69 -18.20 16.91
N PRO A 342 12.63 -18.88 17.62
CA PRO A 342 13.72 -18.19 18.32
C PRO A 342 14.66 -17.37 17.42
N GLU A 343 14.71 -17.69 16.12
CA GLU A 343 15.59 -17.04 15.13
C GLU A 343 14.81 -16.09 14.20
N LEU A 344 13.56 -16.41 13.87
CA LEU A 344 12.79 -15.76 12.79
C LEU A 344 11.36 -15.36 13.22
N GLY A 345 11.01 -15.35 14.51
CA GLY A 345 9.61 -15.27 14.94
C GLY A 345 9.30 -14.25 16.05
N ALA A 346 8.07 -13.74 16.03
CA ALA A 346 7.47 -13.04 17.16
C ALA A 346 6.53 -13.99 17.91
N GLU A 347 6.94 -14.42 19.10
CA GLU A 347 6.26 -15.44 19.94
C GLU A 347 4.80 -15.08 20.30
N ASN A 348 3.97 -16.11 20.53
CA ASN A 348 2.51 -15.99 20.74
C ASN A 348 2.07 -16.38 22.18
N ASP A 349 2.84 -15.97 23.18
CA ASP A 349 2.68 -16.41 24.60
C ASP A 349 1.42 -15.88 25.29
N LYS A 350 0.68 -14.99 24.61
CA LYS A 350 -0.37 -14.17 25.20
C LYS A 350 -1.74 -14.75 24.84
N PRO A 351 -2.43 -15.46 25.76
CA PRO A 351 -3.69 -16.12 25.46
C PRO A 351 -4.74 -15.11 24.97
N PHE A 352 -5.43 -15.49 23.90
CA PHE A 352 -6.41 -14.66 23.17
C PHE A 352 -5.84 -13.38 22.53
N PHE A 353 -4.53 -13.26 22.28
CA PHE A 353 -3.93 -12.08 21.62
C PHE A 353 -4.59 -11.76 20.27
N ILE A 354 -4.75 -12.75 19.40
CA ILE A 354 -5.42 -12.59 18.09
C ILE A 354 -6.88 -12.14 18.25
N LEU A 355 -7.64 -12.71 19.19
CA LEU A 355 -9.01 -12.31 19.47
C LEU A 355 -9.11 -10.86 20.02
N ARG A 356 -8.18 -10.46 20.90
CA ARG A 356 -8.11 -9.08 21.43
C ARG A 356 -7.77 -8.09 20.32
N ALA A 357 -6.78 -8.38 19.48
CA ALA A 357 -6.43 -7.57 18.32
C ALA A 357 -7.63 -7.45 17.35
N PHE A 358 -8.27 -8.58 17.04
CA PHE A 358 -9.45 -8.63 16.16
C PHE A 358 -10.60 -7.74 16.65
N LEU A 359 -10.89 -7.73 17.96
CA LEU A 359 -11.97 -6.89 18.51
C LEU A 359 -11.58 -5.41 18.64
N LEU A 360 -10.32 -5.09 18.96
CA LEU A 360 -9.86 -3.73 19.23
C LEU A 360 -9.42 -3.00 17.95
N VAL A 361 -8.34 -3.44 17.30
CA VAL A 361 -7.85 -2.79 16.06
C VAL A 361 -8.68 -3.20 14.83
N GLY A 362 -9.54 -4.21 14.95
CA GLY A 362 -10.60 -4.51 13.99
C GLY A 362 -11.89 -3.68 14.14
N PHE A 363 -11.95 -2.72 15.06
CA PHE A 363 -13.06 -1.76 15.12
C PHE A 363 -13.06 -0.86 13.86
N PRO A 364 -14.22 -0.63 13.19
CA PRO A 364 -15.57 -1.06 13.57
C PRO A 364 -16.02 -2.40 12.96
N VAL A 365 -15.32 -2.95 11.97
CA VAL A 365 -15.79 -4.10 11.18
C VAL A 365 -15.97 -5.37 12.02
N ALA A 366 -15.03 -5.74 12.88
CA ALA A 366 -15.12 -6.95 13.70
C ALA A 366 -16.37 -6.96 14.63
N PRO A 367 -16.57 -5.97 15.53
CA PRO A 367 -17.75 -5.95 16.39
C PRO A 367 -19.05 -5.81 15.58
N LEU A 368 -19.08 -5.04 14.48
CA LEU A 368 -20.27 -4.96 13.62
C LEU A 368 -20.57 -6.29 12.92
N ALA A 369 -19.56 -7.06 12.50
CA ALA A 369 -19.78 -8.37 11.89
C ALA A 369 -20.40 -9.36 12.90
N ILE A 370 -19.89 -9.39 14.14
CA ILE A 370 -20.48 -10.19 15.24
C ILE A 370 -21.93 -9.76 15.50
N VAL A 371 -22.19 -8.45 15.59
CA VAL A 371 -23.54 -7.90 15.80
C VAL A 371 -24.48 -8.21 14.62
N ALA A 372 -24.00 -8.21 13.38
CA ALA A 372 -24.81 -8.57 12.21
C ALA A 372 -25.28 -10.03 12.27
N LEU A 373 -24.36 -10.95 12.59
CA LEU A 373 -24.66 -12.39 12.73
C LEU A 373 -25.68 -12.61 13.86
N ALA A 374 -25.39 -12.08 15.06
CA ALA A 374 -26.24 -12.21 16.24
C ALA A 374 -27.63 -11.57 16.04
N ARG A 375 -27.73 -10.41 15.36
CA ARG A 375 -29.02 -9.76 15.05
C ARG A 375 -29.70 -10.34 13.80
N GLY A 376 -29.27 -11.51 13.33
CA GLY A 376 -30.02 -12.36 12.42
C GLY A 376 -29.53 -12.44 10.99
N ALA A 377 -28.33 -11.96 10.65
CA ALA A 377 -27.66 -12.40 9.41
C ALA A 377 -27.35 -13.91 9.46
N TRP A 378 -27.21 -14.50 10.66
CA TRP A 378 -27.12 -15.95 10.85
C TRP A 378 -28.38 -16.74 10.41
N ARG A 379 -29.55 -16.09 10.27
CA ARG A 379 -30.73 -16.77 9.68
C ARG A 379 -30.50 -17.11 8.21
N ASP A 380 -29.69 -16.29 7.53
CA ASP A 380 -29.24 -16.45 6.15
C ASP A 380 -27.93 -17.27 6.06
N TRP A 381 -27.53 -18.07 7.07
CA TRP A 381 -26.19 -18.69 7.10
C TRP A 381 -25.86 -19.55 5.87
N HIS A 382 -26.87 -20.17 5.23
CA HIS A 382 -26.70 -20.90 3.97
C HIS A 382 -26.43 -20.00 2.74
N ALA A 383 -26.71 -18.70 2.79
CA ALA A 383 -26.48 -17.81 1.66
C ALA A 383 -24.98 -17.55 1.46
N PRO A 384 -24.41 -17.65 0.24
CA PRO A 384 -22.97 -17.48 0.02
C PRO A 384 -22.39 -16.14 0.53
N ARG A 385 -23.21 -15.08 0.51
CA ARG A 385 -22.92 -13.74 1.08
C ARG A 385 -22.76 -13.70 2.61
N VAL A 386 -23.14 -14.76 3.32
CA VAL A 386 -22.97 -14.94 4.78
C VAL A 386 -22.00 -16.08 5.06
N ALA A 387 -22.19 -17.23 4.41
CA ALA A 387 -21.36 -18.41 4.60
C ALA A 387 -19.88 -18.15 4.31
N LEU A 388 -19.56 -17.61 3.12
CA LEU A 388 -18.18 -17.50 2.66
C LEU A 388 -17.34 -16.50 3.48
N PRO A 389 -17.83 -15.29 3.83
CA PRO A 389 -17.06 -14.38 4.69
C PRO A 389 -16.79 -14.96 6.07
N VAL A 390 -17.78 -15.62 6.67
CA VAL A 390 -17.69 -16.21 8.02
C VAL A 390 -16.77 -17.44 8.02
N LEU A 391 -16.87 -18.28 7.00
CA LEU A 391 -16.00 -19.45 6.83
C LEU A 391 -14.53 -19.04 6.63
N PHE A 392 -14.27 -18.11 5.71
CA PHE A 392 -12.92 -17.64 5.41
C PHE A 392 -12.26 -16.97 6.62
N ALA A 393 -12.96 -16.03 7.27
CA ALA A 393 -12.44 -15.37 8.46
C ALA A 393 -12.34 -16.31 9.67
N GLY A 394 -13.30 -17.22 9.85
CA GLY A 394 -13.30 -18.20 10.94
C GLY A 394 -12.12 -19.17 10.84
N ILE A 395 -11.86 -19.72 9.66
CA ILE A 395 -10.68 -20.58 9.41
C ILE A 395 -9.39 -19.78 9.66
N GLY A 396 -9.26 -18.59 9.07
CA GLY A 396 -8.05 -17.77 9.19
C GLY A 396 -7.74 -17.36 10.64
N LEU A 397 -8.75 -16.93 11.40
CA LEU A 397 -8.61 -16.57 12.81
C LEU A 397 -8.30 -17.78 13.69
N ALA A 398 -8.89 -18.95 13.41
CA ALA A 398 -8.58 -20.19 14.14
C ALA A 398 -7.12 -20.63 13.91
N VAL A 399 -6.63 -20.59 12.67
CA VAL A 399 -5.24 -20.93 12.34
C VAL A 399 -4.26 -19.96 12.98
N LEU A 400 -4.53 -18.64 12.95
CA LEU A 400 -3.70 -17.65 13.64
C LEU A 400 -3.71 -17.80 15.17
N GLN A 401 -4.81 -18.27 15.76
CA GLN A 401 -4.90 -18.47 17.20
C GLN A 401 -4.15 -19.73 17.68
N VAL A 402 -3.75 -20.63 16.78
CA VAL A 402 -2.96 -21.85 17.04
C VAL A 402 -1.49 -21.71 16.60
N SER A 403 -1.18 -20.79 15.67
CA SER A 403 0.19 -20.51 15.20
C SER A 403 1.15 -20.13 16.33
N ALA A 404 2.39 -20.63 16.28
CA ALA A 404 3.44 -20.28 17.25
C ALA A 404 3.88 -18.80 17.17
N THR A 405 3.68 -18.15 16.01
CA THR A 405 3.97 -16.71 15.83
C THR A 405 2.70 -15.87 15.67
N SER A 406 2.72 -14.64 16.19
CA SER A 406 1.61 -13.69 16.03
C SER A 406 2.05 -12.23 15.92
N ARG A 407 1.54 -11.52 14.90
CA ARG A 407 1.60 -10.06 14.79
C ARG A 407 0.18 -9.53 14.57
N GLN A 408 -0.17 -8.37 15.14
CA GLN A 408 -1.52 -7.78 14.98
C GLN A 408 -1.88 -7.45 13.52
N LEU A 409 -0.89 -7.36 12.64
CA LEU A 409 -1.05 -7.19 11.20
C LEU A 409 -1.68 -8.42 10.52
N TYR A 410 -1.47 -9.65 11.03
CA TYR A 410 -1.86 -10.88 10.33
C TYR A 410 -3.38 -11.06 10.16
N ILE A 411 -4.19 -10.32 10.92
CA ILE A 411 -5.65 -10.29 10.77
C ILE A 411 -6.16 -9.35 9.65
N LEU A 412 -5.29 -8.49 9.08
CA LEU A 412 -5.64 -7.53 8.02
C LEU A 412 -6.45 -8.15 6.85
N PRO A 413 -6.10 -9.34 6.30
CA PRO A 413 -6.81 -9.93 5.16
C PRO A 413 -8.31 -10.18 5.40
N PHE A 414 -8.73 -10.46 6.65
CA PHE A 414 -10.11 -10.85 6.96
C PHE A 414 -11.09 -9.68 6.98
N PHE A 415 -10.60 -8.44 7.06
CA PHE A 415 -11.47 -7.26 7.08
C PHE A 415 -12.14 -6.96 5.74
N ALA A 416 -11.54 -7.37 4.62
CA ALA A 416 -12.15 -7.26 3.29
C ALA A 416 -13.48 -8.05 3.17
N PRO A 417 -13.52 -9.38 3.45
CA PRO A 417 -14.78 -10.12 3.47
C PRO A 417 -15.68 -9.75 4.66
N LEU A 418 -15.15 -9.51 5.86
CA LEU A 418 -15.98 -9.21 7.03
C LEU A 418 -16.69 -7.86 6.92
N ALA A 419 -16.19 -6.89 6.15
CA ALA A 419 -16.90 -5.65 5.87
C ALA A 419 -18.28 -5.88 5.21
N LEU A 420 -18.44 -6.96 4.44
CA LEU A 420 -19.71 -7.38 3.83
C LEU A 420 -20.72 -7.90 4.87
N ILE A 421 -20.23 -8.42 6.00
CA ILE A 421 -21.05 -8.85 7.14
C ILE A 421 -21.34 -7.65 8.06
N ALA A 422 -20.33 -6.83 8.38
CA ALA A 422 -20.47 -5.61 9.17
C ALA A 422 -21.52 -4.65 8.59
N ALA A 423 -21.54 -4.47 7.26
CA ALA A 423 -22.56 -3.70 6.55
C ALA A 423 -24.00 -4.17 6.83
N GLN A 424 -24.21 -5.47 7.06
CA GLN A 424 -25.53 -6.03 7.36
C GLN A 424 -26.02 -5.72 8.79
N ALA A 425 -25.14 -5.28 9.70
CA ALA A 425 -25.57 -4.72 10.98
C ALA A 425 -26.24 -3.35 10.80
N ILE A 426 -25.81 -2.54 9.83
CA ILE A 426 -26.23 -1.14 9.71
C ILE A 426 -27.75 -1.00 9.51
N GLU A 427 -28.39 -1.87 8.73
CA GLU A 427 -29.86 -1.87 8.57
C GLU A 427 -30.62 -2.51 9.76
N ARG A 428 -29.91 -3.08 10.74
CA ARG A 428 -30.46 -3.81 11.90
C ARG A 428 -30.24 -3.12 13.26
N LEU A 429 -29.52 -2.00 13.30
CA LEU A 429 -29.24 -1.24 14.52
C LEU A 429 -30.36 -0.22 14.81
N PRO A 430 -30.60 0.16 16.09
CA PRO A 430 -31.62 1.14 16.43
C PRO A 430 -31.19 2.56 16.03
N ARG A 431 -32.15 3.39 15.60
CA ARG A 431 -31.92 4.79 15.16
C ARG A 431 -31.08 5.61 16.16
N GLY A 432 -31.29 5.40 17.46
CA GLY A 432 -30.51 6.06 18.52
C GLY A 432 -29.01 5.78 18.45
N LEU A 433 -28.60 4.54 18.13
CA LEU A 433 -27.19 4.18 18.06
C LEU A 433 -26.48 4.79 16.85
N HIS A 434 -27.17 4.91 15.71
CA HIS A 434 -26.63 5.62 14.54
C HIS A 434 -26.40 7.11 14.82
N LEU A 435 -27.27 7.74 15.61
CA LEU A 435 -27.12 9.13 16.04
C LEU A 435 -26.00 9.27 17.08
N ALA A 436 -25.94 8.39 18.07
CA ALA A 436 -24.89 8.37 19.09
C ALA A 436 -23.50 8.17 18.46
N TRP A 437 -23.34 7.19 17.56
CA TRP A 437 -22.08 6.93 16.86
C TRP A 437 -21.67 8.10 15.95
N ASP A 438 -22.62 8.76 15.28
CA ASP A 438 -22.35 9.97 14.49
C ASP A 438 -21.87 11.15 15.33
N TYR A 439 -22.55 11.45 16.44
CA TYR A 439 -22.13 12.56 17.32
C TYR A 439 -20.83 12.25 18.07
N LEU A 440 -20.63 11.01 18.53
CA LEU A 440 -19.38 10.57 19.14
C LEU A 440 -18.21 10.63 18.15
N SER A 441 -18.41 10.24 16.89
CA SER A 441 -17.40 10.37 15.84
C SER A 441 -17.07 11.84 15.57
N ARG A 442 -18.08 12.72 15.47
CA ARG A 442 -17.86 14.18 15.29
C ARG A 442 -17.10 14.81 16.45
N LEU A 443 -17.38 14.39 17.68
CA LEU A 443 -16.68 14.85 18.87
C LEU A 443 -15.23 14.35 18.88
N LEU A 444 -15.02 13.03 18.75
CA LEU A 444 -13.69 12.39 18.74
C LEU A 444 -12.78 12.98 17.66
N PHE A 445 -13.23 12.96 16.41
CA PHE A 445 -12.43 13.42 15.28
C PHE A 445 -12.37 14.95 15.19
N GLY A 446 -13.38 15.67 15.68
CA GLY A 446 -13.30 17.13 15.85
C GLY A 446 -12.23 17.55 16.85
N SER A 447 -12.17 16.88 18.01
CA SER A 447 -11.09 17.08 18.99
C SER A 447 -9.73 16.67 18.43
N ALA A 448 -9.63 15.57 17.67
CA ALA A 448 -8.37 15.16 17.04
C ALA A 448 -7.88 16.17 15.99
N VAL A 449 -8.77 16.69 15.14
CA VAL A 449 -8.48 17.74 14.15
C VAL A 449 -8.01 19.03 14.85
N ALA A 450 -8.73 19.47 15.89
CA ALA A 450 -8.34 20.66 16.66
C ALA A 450 -6.98 20.47 17.36
N LEU A 451 -6.74 19.31 17.97
CA LEU A 451 -5.48 18.98 18.62
C LEU A 451 -4.31 18.92 17.63
N ALA A 452 -4.49 18.35 16.45
CA ALA A 452 -3.46 18.33 15.41
C ALA A 452 -3.06 19.75 14.96
N TRP A 453 -4.03 20.64 14.75
CA TRP A 453 -3.77 22.05 14.44
C TRP A 453 -3.07 22.81 15.59
N VAL A 454 -3.43 22.54 16.85
CA VAL A 454 -2.80 23.15 18.03
C VAL A 454 -1.37 22.65 18.23
N ILE A 455 -1.12 21.34 18.13
CA ILE A 455 0.23 20.76 18.23
C ILE A 455 1.12 21.32 17.11
N TRP A 456 0.60 21.37 15.87
CA TRP A 456 1.31 21.96 14.73
C TRP A 456 1.70 23.42 15.01
N ALA A 457 0.77 24.26 15.47
CA ALA A 457 1.05 25.65 15.78
C ALA A 457 2.11 25.84 16.89
N VAL A 458 2.08 25.00 17.94
CA VAL A 458 3.06 25.04 19.04
C VAL A 458 4.44 24.53 18.63
N MET A 459 4.52 23.55 17.72
CA MET A 459 5.81 23.03 17.22
C MET A 459 6.41 23.92 16.12
N ALA A 460 5.58 24.63 15.35
CA ALA A 460 6.01 25.54 14.28
C ALA A 460 6.41 26.95 14.77
N ASP A 461 5.98 27.39 15.96
CA ASP A 461 6.46 28.64 16.58
C ASP A 461 7.69 28.38 17.47
N PRO A 462 8.88 28.93 17.15
CA PRO A 462 10.07 28.83 18.00
C PRO A 462 9.93 29.51 19.37
N ARG A 463 8.92 30.35 19.58
CA ARG A 463 8.67 31.10 20.82
C ARG A 463 7.65 30.44 21.74
N ALA A 464 6.91 29.43 21.26
CA ALA A 464 5.86 28.78 22.03
C ALA A 464 6.44 27.85 23.11
N SER A 465 5.87 27.89 24.32
CA SER A 465 6.25 26.95 25.38
C SER A 465 5.71 25.56 25.09
N ARG A 466 6.62 24.60 24.91
CA ARG A 466 6.30 23.19 24.61
C ARG A 466 6.06 22.34 25.86
N ALA A 467 5.98 22.96 27.05
CA ALA A 467 5.77 22.25 28.32
C ALA A 467 4.45 21.44 28.35
N SER A 468 3.41 21.89 27.64
CA SER A 468 2.15 21.15 27.46
C SER A 468 2.30 19.87 26.63
N LEU A 469 3.37 19.76 25.83
CA LEU A 469 3.70 18.61 24.99
C LEU A 469 4.73 17.68 25.65
N ALA A 470 5.19 17.96 26.88
CA ALA A 470 6.18 17.16 27.60
C ALA A 470 5.89 15.63 27.62
N PRO A 471 4.64 15.13 27.74
CA PRO A 471 4.34 13.70 27.64
C PRO A 471 4.70 13.05 26.29
N LEU A 472 4.79 13.83 25.21
CA LEU A 472 5.19 13.35 23.88
C LEU A 472 6.72 13.25 23.72
N GLY A 473 7.50 13.90 24.60
CA GLY A 473 8.97 13.90 24.61
C GLY A 473 9.61 12.51 24.83
N ARG A 474 8.81 11.51 25.21
CA ARG A 474 9.22 10.10 25.24
C ARG A 474 9.43 9.50 23.83
N TRP A 475 8.81 10.08 22.81
CA TRP A 475 8.75 9.50 21.45
C TRP A 475 9.11 10.47 20.34
N LEU A 476 9.13 11.78 20.60
CA LEU A 476 9.31 12.83 19.59
C LEU A 476 10.20 13.96 20.15
N PRO A 477 11.13 14.53 19.37
CA PRO A 477 12.05 15.57 19.84
C PRO A 477 11.31 16.89 20.11
N LEU A 478 11.30 17.36 21.37
CA LEU A 478 10.62 18.59 21.79
C LEU A 478 11.48 19.86 21.69
N ASP A 479 12.77 19.70 21.47
CA ASP A 479 13.76 20.74 21.18
C ASP A 479 13.66 21.24 19.73
N TRP A 480 13.37 20.34 18.78
CA TRP A 480 13.26 20.65 17.35
C TRP A 480 12.11 21.62 16.98
N THR A 481 12.36 22.56 16.06
CA THR A 481 11.34 23.45 15.46
C THR A 481 10.79 22.87 14.17
N MET A 482 9.47 22.73 14.06
CA MET A 482 8.84 22.15 12.87
C MET A 482 8.84 23.14 11.69
N PRO A 483 9.33 22.76 10.49
CA PRO A 483 9.32 23.63 9.32
C PRO A 483 7.92 23.75 8.71
N ILE A 484 7.54 24.96 8.31
CA ILE A 484 6.26 25.23 7.64
C ILE A 484 6.37 24.83 6.16
N VAL A 485 5.99 23.60 5.83
CA VAL A 485 5.91 23.08 4.46
C VAL A 485 4.56 23.46 3.84
N PRO A 486 4.49 24.39 2.85
CA PRO A 486 3.20 24.93 2.39
C PRO A 486 2.28 23.87 1.77
N GLY A 487 2.83 22.87 1.07
CA GLY A 487 2.05 21.77 0.49
C GLY A 487 1.28 20.95 1.52
N PHE A 488 1.92 20.64 2.66
CA PHE A 488 1.28 19.91 3.76
C PHE A 488 0.20 20.76 4.45
N VAL A 489 0.47 22.05 4.71
CA VAL A 489 -0.52 22.96 5.31
C VAL A 489 -1.74 23.13 4.41
N ILE A 490 -1.54 23.28 3.09
CA ILE A 490 -2.64 23.36 2.11
C ILE A 490 -3.41 22.04 2.06
N GLY A 491 -2.72 20.88 2.07
CA GLY A 491 -3.35 19.56 2.15
C GLY A 491 -4.24 19.41 3.39
N ALA A 492 -3.72 19.78 4.56
CA ALA A 492 -4.45 19.76 5.82
C ALA A 492 -5.68 20.70 5.82
N LEU A 493 -5.57 21.89 5.23
CA LEU A 493 -6.70 22.81 5.06
C LEU A 493 -7.77 22.21 4.13
N VAL A 494 -7.38 21.63 2.99
CA VAL A 494 -8.30 20.98 2.05
C VAL A 494 -9.02 19.79 2.70
N LEU A 495 -8.31 18.96 3.46
CA LEU A 495 -8.87 17.85 4.23
C LEU A 495 -9.84 18.35 5.32
N THR A 496 -9.45 19.36 6.09
CA THR A 496 -10.28 19.96 7.16
C THR A 496 -11.56 20.56 6.60
N VAL A 497 -11.46 21.42 5.58
CA VAL A 497 -12.60 22.10 4.93
C VAL A 497 -13.47 21.09 4.18
N GLY A 498 -12.88 20.09 3.54
CA GLY A 498 -13.61 18.99 2.88
C GLY A 498 -14.44 18.16 3.85
N TRP A 499 -13.87 17.80 5.00
CA TRP A 499 -14.58 17.10 6.08
C TRP A 499 -15.73 17.95 6.64
N LEU A 500 -15.47 19.21 7.02
CA LEU A 500 -16.50 20.13 7.51
C LEU A 500 -17.63 20.35 6.48
N SER A 501 -17.30 20.39 5.19
CA SER A 501 -18.28 20.51 4.08
C SER A 501 -19.08 19.23 3.83
N LEU A 502 -18.57 18.08 4.26
CA LEU A 502 -19.24 16.78 4.20
C LEU A 502 -20.17 16.56 5.41
N LEU A 503 -19.80 17.06 6.59
CA LEU A 503 -20.53 16.88 7.84
C LEU A 503 -22.06 17.17 7.79
N PRO A 504 -22.58 18.18 7.06
CA PRO A 504 -24.02 18.38 6.88
C PRO A 504 -24.65 17.29 6.02
N LYS A 505 -24.00 16.89 4.92
CA LYS A 505 -24.48 15.90 3.95
C LYS A 505 -24.61 14.51 4.59
N LEU A 506 -23.70 14.15 5.50
CA LEU A 506 -23.79 12.88 6.24
C LEU A 506 -25.10 12.76 7.03
N ARG A 507 -25.72 13.87 7.44
CA ARG A 507 -27.01 13.85 8.17
C ARG A 507 -28.16 13.25 7.34
N THR A 508 -28.08 13.27 6.01
CA THR A 508 -29.14 12.75 5.11
C THR A 508 -28.95 11.28 4.70
N THR A 509 -27.91 10.61 5.19
CA THR A 509 -27.55 9.23 4.77
C THR A 509 -28.27 8.11 5.56
N GLY A 510 -29.27 8.46 6.36
CA GLY A 510 -30.10 7.49 7.09
C GLY A 510 -29.29 6.64 8.08
N PRO A 511 -29.48 5.31 8.13
CA PRO A 511 -28.69 4.41 8.99
C PRO A 511 -27.17 4.50 8.78
N TRP A 512 -26.71 4.85 7.57
CA TRP A 512 -25.29 4.93 7.26
C TRP A 512 -24.57 6.13 7.91
N ARG A 513 -25.32 7.09 8.47
CA ARG A 513 -24.80 8.33 9.07
C ARG A 513 -23.66 8.08 10.07
N GLY A 514 -23.79 7.11 10.98
CA GLY A 514 -22.75 6.77 11.95
C GLY A 514 -21.47 6.26 11.30
N ALA A 515 -21.59 5.25 10.42
CA ALA A 515 -20.46 4.62 9.74
C ALA A 515 -19.71 5.57 8.79
N LEU A 516 -20.43 6.44 8.09
CA LEU A 516 -19.83 7.43 7.18
C LEU A 516 -19.17 8.58 7.95
N SER A 517 -19.74 9.03 9.08
CA SER A 517 -19.09 10.01 9.96
C SER A 517 -17.85 9.46 10.65
N TRP A 518 -17.84 8.17 10.98
CA TRP A 518 -16.63 7.46 11.43
C TRP A 518 -15.55 7.45 10.35
N GLY A 519 -15.86 6.93 9.15
CA GLY A 519 -14.88 6.82 8.07
C GLY A 519 -14.34 8.17 7.58
N ALA A 520 -15.20 9.18 7.45
CA ALA A 520 -14.78 10.54 7.10
C ALA A 520 -13.94 11.19 8.20
N GLY A 521 -14.25 10.91 9.48
CA GLY A 521 -13.47 11.37 10.63
C GLY A 521 -12.09 10.70 10.73
N ALA A 522 -12.02 9.39 10.49
CA ALA A 522 -10.76 8.65 10.43
C ALA A 522 -9.85 9.16 9.29
N LEU A 523 -10.43 9.42 8.10
CA LEU A 523 -9.70 9.98 6.96
C LEU A 523 -9.10 11.35 7.29
N VAL A 524 -9.88 12.30 7.83
CA VAL A 524 -9.34 13.64 8.16
C VAL A 524 -8.31 13.59 9.30
N ALA A 525 -8.51 12.74 10.32
CA ALA A 525 -7.57 12.61 11.41
C ALA A 525 -6.23 12.00 10.96
N TRP A 526 -6.27 10.90 10.20
CA TRP A 526 -5.06 10.31 9.59
C TRP A 526 -4.38 11.29 8.65
N GLY A 527 -5.15 11.94 7.77
CA GLY A 527 -4.63 12.90 6.80
C GLY A 527 -3.97 14.12 7.42
N LEU A 528 -4.43 14.62 8.58
CA LEU A 528 -3.78 15.71 9.31
C LEU A 528 -2.51 15.25 10.05
N VAL A 529 -2.49 14.02 10.58
CA VAL A 529 -1.28 13.44 11.17
C VAL A 529 -0.19 13.31 10.08
N TYR A 530 -0.54 12.80 8.90
CA TYR A 530 0.36 12.66 7.76
C TYR A 530 0.34 13.86 6.81
N THR A 531 0.12 15.06 7.33
CA THR A 531 0.47 16.32 6.66
C THR A 531 1.09 17.29 7.67
N LEU A 532 0.30 17.77 8.64
CA LEU A 532 0.78 18.74 9.64
C LEU A 532 1.87 18.17 10.53
N LEU A 533 1.67 16.96 11.05
CA LEU A 533 2.61 16.37 12.01
C LEU A 533 3.71 15.53 11.34
N LEU A 534 3.66 15.37 10.01
CA LEU A 534 4.55 14.48 9.27
C LEU A 534 6.04 14.82 9.43
N PRO A 535 6.50 16.09 9.31
CA PRO A 535 7.92 16.42 9.48
C PRO A 535 8.46 16.06 10.87
N TRP A 536 7.62 16.16 11.91
CA TRP A 536 7.99 15.87 13.29
C TRP A 536 7.94 14.37 13.62
N LEU A 537 7.07 13.62 12.94
CA LEU A 537 7.06 12.16 12.98
C LEU A 537 8.24 11.55 12.22
N ASP A 538 8.67 12.20 11.13
CA ASP A 538 9.74 11.72 10.26
C ASP A 538 11.12 11.91 10.90
N VAL A 539 11.42 13.12 11.40
CA VAL A 539 12.70 13.39 12.10
C VAL A 539 12.91 12.49 13.34
N ALA A 540 11.84 11.98 13.96
CA ALA A 540 11.89 11.07 15.10
C ALA A 540 12.04 9.58 14.75
N LYS A 541 11.85 9.20 13.47
CA LYS A 541 11.78 7.80 13.04
C LYS A 541 12.79 7.44 11.95
N SER A 542 13.03 8.39 11.04
CA SER A 542 14.02 8.29 9.98
C SER A 542 15.42 8.11 10.57
N TYR A 543 16.24 7.35 9.86
CA TYR A 543 17.66 7.22 10.17
C TYR A 543 18.52 8.28 9.47
N ARG A 544 17.94 9.05 8.53
CA ARG A 544 18.62 10.10 7.75
C ARG A 544 19.54 10.96 8.59
N SER A 545 18.99 11.66 9.60
CA SER A 545 19.76 12.57 10.48
C SER A 545 20.92 11.91 11.24
N VAL A 546 20.98 10.58 11.31
CA VAL A 546 22.03 9.81 11.98
C VAL A 546 23.11 9.36 10.99
N PHE A 547 22.70 8.96 9.79
CA PHE A 547 23.62 8.49 8.76
C PHE A 547 24.17 9.62 7.88
N ASP A 548 23.40 10.69 7.64
CA ASP A 548 23.89 11.96 7.06
C ASP A 548 24.98 12.59 7.97
N ASP A 549 24.84 12.47 9.31
CA ASP A 549 25.82 12.94 10.28
C ASP A 549 27.08 12.04 10.32
N LEU A 550 26.91 10.71 10.29
CA LEU A 550 28.03 9.78 10.15
C LEU A 550 28.81 10.01 8.85
N ASP A 551 28.11 10.17 7.73
CA ASP A 551 28.69 10.44 6.41
C ASP A 551 29.51 11.73 6.42
N ALA A 552 28.96 12.82 6.97
CA ALA A 552 29.65 14.08 7.11
C ALA A 552 30.94 14.01 7.97
N HIS A 553 31.01 13.10 8.94
CA HIS A 553 32.24 12.83 9.69
C HIS A 553 33.23 11.94 8.91
N LEU A 554 32.73 10.91 8.19
CA LEU A 554 33.58 9.99 7.41
C LEU A 554 34.15 10.62 6.13
N ALA A 555 33.48 11.59 5.52
CA ALA A 555 33.86 12.21 4.24
C ALA A 555 35.24 12.91 4.21
N LEU A 556 35.93 13.02 5.35
CA LEU A 556 37.30 13.54 5.46
C LEU A 556 38.38 12.47 5.67
N GLU A 557 37.98 11.25 6.09
CA GLU A 557 38.89 10.17 6.54
C GLU A 557 38.71 8.87 5.73
N TRP A 558 37.53 8.67 5.12
CA TRP A 558 37.21 7.51 4.29
C TRP A 558 37.91 7.56 2.94
N ARG A 559 38.40 6.41 2.47
CA ARG A 559 39.09 6.24 1.18
C ARG A 559 38.37 5.24 0.28
N ASP A 560 38.62 5.33 -1.03
CA ASP A 560 38.00 4.45 -2.04
C ASP A 560 38.28 2.95 -1.83
N ASP A 561 39.34 2.59 -1.08
CA ASP A 561 39.74 1.23 -0.73
C ASP A 561 39.30 0.78 0.68
N ASP A 562 38.66 1.65 1.46
CA ASP A 562 38.14 1.32 2.79
C ASP A 562 36.87 0.46 2.71
N CYS A 563 36.66 -0.35 3.75
CA CYS A 563 35.39 -1.03 4.01
C CYS A 563 34.93 -0.84 5.45
N MET A 564 33.65 -1.13 5.71
CA MET A 564 33.06 -1.11 7.05
C MET A 564 32.53 -2.49 7.41
N ALA A 565 33.03 -3.07 8.50
CA ALA A 565 32.45 -4.27 9.09
C ALA A 565 31.34 -3.93 10.10
N SER A 566 30.43 -4.85 10.38
CA SER A 566 29.42 -4.69 11.44
C SER A 566 29.51 -5.85 12.45
N LEU A 567 29.95 -5.55 13.67
CA LEU A 567 30.12 -6.54 14.73
C LEU A 567 28.76 -7.03 15.24
N HIS A 568 28.55 -8.35 15.21
CA HIS A 568 27.25 -9.02 15.42
C HIS A 568 26.15 -8.61 14.42
N GLY A 569 26.53 -8.02 13.29
CA GLY A 569 25.62 -7.53 12.27
C GLY A 569 25.04 -6.14 12.55
N LEU A 570 24.19 -5.67 11.63
CA LEU A 570 23.24 -4.59 11.85
C LEU A 570 21.83 -5.18 11.75
N GLY A 571 20.89 -4.59 12.48
CA GLY A 571 19.48 -4.96 12.39
C GLY A 571 18.92 -4.74 10.98
N GLU A 572 17.88 -5.50 10.64
CA GLU A 572 17.23 -5.49 9.32
C GLU A 572 16.78 -4.09 8.86
N SER A 573 16.55 -3.18 9.81
CA SER A 573 16.16 -1.79 9.57
C SER A 573 17.34 -0.83 9.44
N GLU A 574 18.40 -1.05 10.21
CA GLU A 574 19.61 -0.23 10.24
C GLU A 574 20.47 -0.46 8.99
N ALA A 575 20.68 -1.73 8.63
CA ALA A 575 21.49 -2.18 7.51
C ALA A 575 21.21 -1.45 6.17
N PRO A 576 19.96 -1.44 5.65
CA PRO A 576 19.66 -0.73 4.40
C PRO A 576 19.65 0.79 4.54
N MET A 577 19.45 1.32 5.74
CA MET A 577 19.39 2.77 5.97
C MET A 577 20.79 3.38 6.05
N LEU A 578 21.79 2.66 6.58
CA LEU A 578 23.20 3.04 6.43
C LEU A 578 23.52 3.17 4.93
N TYR A 579 23.31 2.09 4.18
CA TYR A 579 23.62 2.05 2.75
C TYR A 579 22.84 3.10 1.92
N TYR A 580 21.57 3.37 2.25
CA TYR A 580 20.77 4.35 1.52
C TYR A 580 21.19 5.81 1.76
N PHE A 581 21.73 6.15 2.94
CA PHE A 581 22.06 7.53 3.30
C PHE A 581 23.55 7.87 3.18
N SER A 582 24.47 6.93 3.43
CA SER A 582 25.93 7.15 3.24
C SER A 582 26.55 6.37 2.08
N GLY A 583 25.80 5.50 1.39
CA GLY A 583 26.34 4.61 0.35
C GLY A 583 27.24 3.48 0.90
N ILE A 584 27.51 3.43 2.21
CA ILE A 584 28.41 2.45 2.81
C ILE A 584 27.69 1.12 2.99
N GLN A 585 28.15 0.09 2.28
CA GLN A 585 27.67 -1.28 2.47
C GLN A 585 28.47 -1.98 3.57
N HIS A 586 27.79 -2.50 4.59
CA HIS A 586 28.44 -3.15 5.74
C HIS A 586 28.72 -4.64 5.48
N THR A 587 29.77 -5.17 6.13
CA THR A 587 30.10 -6.61 6.13
C THR A 587 29.91 -7.22 7.53
N PRO A 588 28.93 -8.11 7.76
CA PRO A 588 28.74 -8.77 9.06
C PRO A 588 29.95 -9.62 9.50
N ILE A 589 30.29 -9.53 10.79
CA ILE A 589 31.30 -10.36 11.46
C ILE A 589 30.87 -10.72 12.89
N ASP A 590 31.31 -11.88 13.38
CA ASP A 590 31.05 -12.33 14.76
C ASP A 590 32.13 -11.86 15.76
N ASP A 591 33.38 -11.70 15.30
CA ASP A 591 34.53 -11.26 16.09
C ASP A 591 35.29 -10.16 15.34
N ALA A 592 35.55 -9.03 16.00
CA ALA A 592 36.26 -7.85 15.49
C ALA A 592 37.67 -8.18 14.94
N LYS A 593 38.29 -9.28 15.37
CA LYS A 593 39.59 -9.76 14.88
C LYS A 593 39.54 -10.41 13.48
N THR A 594 38.35 -10.81 13.03
CA THR A 594 38.21 -11.54 11.75
C THR A 594 38.18 -10.63 10.52
N THR A 595 37.81 -9.34 10.70
CA THR A 595 37.76 -8.39 9.59
C THR A 595 39.12 -7.78 9.27
N ARG A 596 39.30 -7.40 8.01
CA ARG A 596 40.41 -6.56 7.52
C ARG A 596 40.00 -5.10 7.29
N CYS A 597 38.74 -4.75 7.51
CA CYS A 597 38.25 -3.40 7.32
C CYS A 597 38.94 -2.39 8.25
N THR A 598 39.13 -1.17 7.73
CA THR A 598 39.58 0.02 8.45
C THR A 598 38.52 0.50 9.44
N TRP A 599 37.24 0.38 9.06
CA TRP A 599 36.10 0.85 9.84
C TRP A 599 35.25 -0.31 10.35
N MET A 600 34.62 -0.09 11.50
CA MET A 600 33.67 -1.04 12.08
C MET A 600 32.53 -0.31 12.79
N ILE A 601 31.29 -0.61 12.39
CA ILE A 601 30.08 -0.16 13.08
C ILE A 601 29.62 -1.23 14.07
N VAL A 602 29.08 -0.78 15.21
CA VAL A 602 28.46 -1.65 16.22
C VAL A 602 27.13 -1.04 16.62
N GLN A 603 26.05 -1.82 16.48
CA GLN A 603 24.74 -1.49 17.02
C GLN A 603 24.62 -2.08 18.43
N GLY A 604 24.16 -1.28 19.39
CA GLY A 604 23.94 -1.76 20.75
C GLY A 604 23.02 -0.84 21.54
N VAL A 605 22.96 -1.06 22.85
CA VAL A 605 22.25 -0.17 23.79
C VAL A 605 23.20 0.85 24.39
N ARG A 606 22.70 2.06 24.69
CA ARG A 606 23.50 3.14 25.32
C ARG A 606 24.21 2.70 26.61
N ALA A 607 23.60 1.80 27.38
CA ALA A 607 24.10 1.33 28.67
C ALA A 607 25.23 0.27 28.60
N VAL A 608 25.56 -0.23 27.40
CA VAL A 608 26.62 -1.23 27.20
C VAL A 608 27.66 -0.64 26.24
N ASP A 609 28.92 -0.65 26.63
CA ASP A 609 30.06 -0.45 25.72
C ASP A 609 30.43 -1.82 25.12
N PRO A 610 30.43 -1.99 23.79
CA PRO A 610 30.82 -3.26 23.16
C PRO A 610 32.33 -3.55 23.24
N ALA A 611 33.16 -2.57 23.65
CA ALA A 611 34.59 -2.75 23.96
C ALA A 611 35.37 -3.68 23.00
N PRO A 612 35.40 -3.42 21.68
CA PRO A 612 35.80 -4.39 20.64
C PRO A 612 37.30 -4.73 20.55
N GLY A 613 38.10 -4.42 21.59
CA GLY A 613 39.54 -4.65 21.63
C GLY A 613 40.38 -3.38 21.51
N SER A 614 41.67 -3.48 21.84
CA SER A 614 42.62 -2.35 21.91
C SER A 614 43.01 -1.77 20.55
N GLU A 615 42.84 -2.51 19.45
CA GLU A 615 43.09 -2.04 18.09
C GLU A 615 42.02 -1.05 17.57
N TRP A 616 40.91 -0.86 18.29
CA TRP A 616 39.73 -0.14 17.82
C TRP A 616 39.46 1.12 18.63
N LYS A 617 39.67 2.28 18.02
CA LYS A 617 39.38 3.58 18.62
C LYS A 617 37.99 4.06 18.20
N LEU A 618 37.17 4.49 19.16
CA LEU A 618 35.88 5.13 18.87
C LEU A 618 36.11 6.41 18.05
N PHE A 619 35.47 6.48 16.89
CA PHE A 619 35.53 7.62 15.97
C PHE A 619 34.26 8.48 16.07
N TRP A 620 33.09 7.84 16.00
CA TRP A 620 31.78 8.50 15.99
C TRP A 620 30.75 7.68 16.77
N SER A 621 29.70 8.34 17.29
CA SER A 621 28.53 7.64 17.85
C SER A 621 27.27 8.49 17.75
N GLY A 622 26.14 7.87 17.38
CA GLY A 622 24.88 8.56 17.16
C GLY A 622 23.66 7.64 17.28
N ALA A 623 22.49 8.26 17.43
CA ALA A 623 21.19 7.61 17.55
C ALA A 623 20.10 8.56 17.03
N ARG A 624 18.94 8.00 16.64
CA ARG A 624 17.83 8.80 16.08
C ARG A 624 17.29 9.82 17.10
N PRO A 625 16.82 10.99 16.66
CA PRO A 625 16.20 11.97 17.56
C PRO A 625 15.05 11.38 18.40
N GLY A 626 15.26 11.30 19.71
CA GLY A 626 14.32 10.70 20.66
C GLY A 626 14.57 9.22 21.00
N ASP A 627 15.49 8.53 20.33
CA ASP A 627 15.87 7.15 20.66
C ASP A 627 16.86 7.12 21.83
N ASN A 628 16.34 6.79 23.01
CA ASN A 628 17.08 6.74 24.26
C ASN A 628 17.59 5.33 24.62
N ALA A 629 17.36 4.33 23.75
CA ALA A 629 17.75 2.94 23.99
C ALA A 629 18.86 2.50 23.04
N GLU A 630 18.63 2.61 21.74
CA GLU A 630 19.57 2.21 20.70
C GLU A 630 20.70 3.24 20.56
N LEU A 631 21.91 2.78 20.23
CA LEU A 631 23.07 3.62 19.90
C LEU A 631 23.93 2.90 18.86
N LEU A 632 24.28 3.62 17.79
CA LEU A 632 25.27 3.21 16.81
C LEU A 632 26.62 3.81 17.21
N ARG A 633 27.68 3.02 17.11
CA ARG A 633 29.07 3.45 17.35
C ARG A 633 29.91 3.02 16.17
N VAL A 634 30.76 3.91 15.65
CA VAL A 634 31.73 3.60 14.60
C VAL A 634 33.13 3.75 15.16
N TYR A 635 33.92 2.71 14.97
CA TYR A 635 35.31 2.61 15.39
C TYR A 635 36.22 2.60 14.15
N VAL A 636 37.39 3.23 14.28
CA VAL A 636 38.48 3.15 13.31
C VAL A 636 39.57 2.25 13.88
N ARG A 637 40.18 1.42 13.04
CA ARG A 637 41.33 0.61 13.44
C ARG A 637 42.55 1.51 13.58
N THR A 638 43.10 1.61 14.78
CA THR A 638 44.45 2.15 14.97
C THR A 638 45.46 1.06 14.60
N PRO A 639 46.49 1.35 13.77
CA PRO A 639 47.59 0.40 13.61
C PRO A 639 48.22 0.13 14.99
N GLU A 640 48.62 -1.11 15.24
CA GLU A 640 49.27 -1.46 16.50
C GLU A 640 50.47 -0.54 16.74
N ALA A 641 50.50 0.10 17.91
CA ALA A 641 51.74 0.58 18.47
C ALA A 641 52.58 -0.64 18.85
N HIS A 642 53.35 -1.16 17.89
CA HIS A 642 54.48 -2.03 18.20
C HIS A 642 55.40 -1.25 19.15
N ASP A 643 55.44 -1.66 20.42
CA ASP A 643 56.48 -1.22 21.35
C ASP A 643 57.85 -1.54 20.74
N ALA A 644 58.58 -0.50 20.34
CA ALA A 644 59.92 -0.66 19.80
C ALA A 644 60.87 -1.13 20.93
N PRO A 645 61.70 -2.16 20.68
CA PRO A 645 62.54 -2.80 21.71
C PRO A 645 63.74 -1.96 22.16
#